data_AF-A0A0P7XSI1-F1
#
_entry.id   AF-A0A0P7XSI1-F1
#
_cell.length_a   1.000
_cell.length_b   1.000
_cell.length_c   1.000
_cell.angle_alpha   90.00
_cell.angle_beta   90.00
_cell.angle_gamma   90.00
#
_symmetry.space_group_name_H-M   'P 1'
#
loop_
_entity.id
_entity.type
_entity.pdbx_description
1 polymer ?
#
loop_
_entity_poly.entity_id
_entity_poly.type
_entity_poly.pdbx_seq_one_letter_code
_entity_poly.pdbx_strand_id
1 'polypeptide(L)'
;MKVTIPDFALVLLIGPTGAGKTQFARRHFRETQVISSDRCRALVADDETDQSATQDAFAVLEAIAERRLARRRLTVIDATSVQRADRARLVALARRHHALPVPFVFDIDPRICAARNEARAGRDFGAHVPHNHAKALRRDLRHLGKEGFRHITVMRTPEEVDAVTITRVPLWTDQRHDHGPFDIIGDVHGCYDELTALLDALGYERAPYASGEGLLQARHPKGRRAFFVGDLTDRGPANRDCLRLVMGMCAEGQARCVIGNHDFKLSKWLRGRKVRLDHGLDRTVAELESCSPGFRSCVADFIEGLLSHAWLADGSLVVAHAGLTEAMHGRGSAALRSFAMFGETTGALDEAGLPVRLDWVRDYRGAATVVYGHTPVAEAQWRNNTLCIDTGCVFGGALTALRWPEREILSVPAAREYAPPLRPFREGAAGEGEAGDGAAGEDAAGEGAAAGPARPERDDMLYFDDFACKQRIVTRTGSSITIPQENALAALEIISRFGIDPRWLIHLPPTMAAPPAASDGPYLEHPDQALAWYARHGGGPVIVEEKHMGSRALIVVARDAACAAKRFGVRDGKAGTIYTRTGRAFFADAALEAQVVGRIGAAVTGARLWDEIATDWLLLDAEIMPWSGKAQDLLRRQYRPTAIAAQASAQALIAAIADAGDPEDLRALRARAGIQSDNAQAMARTLEGYCWQADAIDAWQIAPFHLLATEGRVLTTQPHHWHMEMLARLCGEDPILRATGWQVIDPASAADREAVTGWWERHTAEGGEGFVIKPDAFVVHDGKRLLQPAMKVRGRDYLRLVYGPDYDLPDHLVRLRERALGRKSALAEREFRLGLEGLARFVARRPLREVHACALGVLALESEPVDPRL
;
A
#
# COMPACT_ATOMS: atom_id res chain seq x y z
N MET A 1 16.20 -16.13 44.67
CA MET A 1 15.60 -16.91 43.56
C MET A 1 15.94 -16.26 42.23
N LYS A 2 16.53 -17.00 41.27
CA LYS A 2 16.81 -16.49 39.92
C LYS A 2 15.65 -16.87 38.99
N VAL A 3 15.06 -15.89 38.30
CA VAL A 3 13.94 -16.08 37.38
C VAL A 3 14.34 -15.57 36.00
N THR A 4 14.14 -16.39 34.98
CA THR A 4 14.41 -16.04 33.59
C THR A 4 13.11 -15.73 32.88
N ILE A 5 13.06 -14.59 32.17
CA ILE A 5 11.91 -14.19 31.35
C ILE A 5 12.36 -13.82 29.94
N PRO A 6 11.49 -13.94 28.93
CA PRO A 6 11.76 -13.42 27.60
C PRO A 6 12.02 -11.90 27.61
N ASP A 7 12.91 -11.43 26.75
CA ASP A 7 13.17 -10.01 26.51
C ASP A 7 11.94 -9.26 25.96
N PHE A 8 11.06 -9.99 25.27
CA PHE A 8 9.73 -9.56 24.84
C PHE A 8 8.63 -10.45 25.44
N ALA A 9 7.84 -9.88 26.36
CA ALA A 9 6.72 -10.57 27.02
C ALA A 9 5.66 -9.56 27.53
N LEU A 10 4.49 -10.08 27.88
CA LEU A 10 3.54 -9.39 28.75
C LEU A 10 3.68 -9.97 30.16
N VAL A 11 4.26 -9.18 31.06
CA VAL A 11 4.43 -9.57 32.47
C VAL A 11 3.21 -9.12 33.26
N LEU A 12 2.63 -10.02 34.06
CA LEU A 12 1.49 -9.72 34.92
C LEU A 12 1.91 -9.86 36.38
N LEU A 13 1.75 -8.80 37.17
CA LEU A 13 1.86 -8.88 38.62
C LEU A 13 0.48 -9.23 39.16
N ILE A 14 0.36 -10.37 39.86
CA ILE A 14 -0.93 -10.90 40.31
C ILE A 14 -0.89 -11.04 41.83
N GLY A 15 -1.76 -10.35 42.55
CA GLY A 15 -1.80 -10.46 44.01
C GLY A 15 -2.64 -9.39 44.70
N PRO A 16 -2.94 -9.59 46.00
CA PRO A 16 -3.75 -8.66 46.76
C PRO A 16 -3.13 -7.26 46.80
N THR A 17 -3.97 -6.25 47.04
CA THR A 17 -3.47 -4.91 47.40
C THR A 17 -2.59 -5.02 48.65
N GLY A 18 -1.51 -4.24 48.74
CA GLY A 18 -0.52 -4.33 49.84
C GLY A 18 0.53 -5.46 49.72
N ALA A 19 0.44 -6.33 48.70
CA ALA A 19 1.37 -7.45 48.54
C ALA A 19 2.81 -7.09 48.12
N GLY A 20 3.09 -5.82 47.77
CA GLY A 20 4.42 -5.36 47.34
C GLY A 20 4.64 -5.30 45.82
N LYS A 21 3.60 -5.52 45.00
CA LYS A 21 3.69 -5.54 43.52
C LYS A 21 4.36 -4.30 42.92
N THR A 22 3.91 -3.10 43.26
CA THR A 22 4.46 -1.84 42.72
C THR A 22 5.93 -1.64 43.10
N GLN A 23 6.32 -2.04 44.32
CA GLN A 23 7.72 -1.98 44.76
C GLN A 23 8.59 -2.97 43.98
N PHE A 24 8.09 -4.19 43.80
CA PHE A 24 8.72 -5.19 42.94
C PHE A 24 8.87 -4.70 41.50
N ALA A 25 7.83 -4.06 40.95
CA ALA A 25 7.85 -3.50 39.60
C ALA A 25 8.96 -2.45 39.44
N ARG A 26 9.04 -1.50 40.38
CA ARG A 26 10.07 -0.45 40.41
C ARG A 26 11.49 -0.99 40.56
N ARG A 27 11.66 -2.08 41.31
CA ARG A 27 12.97 -2.71 41.54
C ARG A 27 13.50 -3.43 40.29
N HIS A 28 12.63 -4.06 39.50
CA HIS A 28 13.06 -4.96 38.42
C HIS A 28 12.80 -4.46 36.99
N PHE A 29 11.95 -3.45 36.82
CA PHE A 29 11.55 -2.95 35.51
C PHE A 29 11.72 -1.43 35.41
N ARG A 30 11.94 -0.94 34.20
CA ARG A 30 11.98 0.51 33.94
C ARG A 30 10.58 1.07 34.16
N GLU A 31 10.49 2.30 34.64
CA GLU A 31 9.20 2.98 34.82
C GLU A 31 8.34 2.95 33.54
N THR A 32 8.96 3.21 32.39
CA THR A 32 8.28 3.17 31.08
C THR A 32 7.80 1.79 30.66
N GLN A 33 8.20 0.71 31.34
CA GLN A 33 7.72 -0.66 31.08
C GLN A 33 6.47 -1.00 31.92
N VAL A 34 6.23 -0.27 33.01
CA VAL A 34 5.17 -0.58 33.97
C VAL A 34 3.94 0.26 33.67
N ILE A 35 2.81 -0.41 33.48
CA ILE A 35 1.49 0.21 33.33
C ILE A 35 0.70 -0.16 34.58
N SER A 36 0.48 0.82 35.44
CA SER A 36 -0.25 0.63 36.70
C SER A 36 -1.72 1.01 36.54
N SER A 37 -2.62 0.16 37.01
CA SER A 37 -4.06 0.49 37.03
C SER A 37 -4.34 1.73 37.88
N ASP A 38 -3.60 1.91 38.97
CA ASP A 38 -3.74 3.07 39.87
C ASP A 38 -3.31 4.35 39.15
N ARG A 39 -2.18 4.31 38.43
CA ARG A 39 -1.73 5.47 37.63
C ARG A 39 -2.69 5.79 36.49
N CYS A 40 -3.22 4.77 35.80
CA CYS A 40 -4.22 4.98 34.76
C CYS A 40 -5.51 5.59 35.32
N ARG A 41 -5.89 5.25 36.56
CA ARG A 41 -7.03 5.84 37.25
C ARG A 41 -6.79 7.32 37.57
N ALA A 42 -5.61 7.67 38.08
CA ALA A 42 -5.24 9.08 38.27
C ALA A 42 -5.24 9.87 36.96
N LEU A 43 -4.91 9.26 35.82
CA LEU A 43 -4.96 9.96 34.53
C LEU A 43 -6.37 10.30 34.06
N VAL A 44 -7.40 9.59 34.54
CA VAL A 44 -8.80 9.78 34.11
C VAL A 44 -9.68 10.45 35.17
N ALA A 45 -9.28 10.41 36.44
CA ALA A 45 -10.07 10.91 37.57
C ALA A 45 -9.28 11.79 38.56
N ASP A 46 -8.02 12.12 38.25
CA ASP A 46 -7.10 12.86 39.14
C ASP A 46 -6.83 12.21 40.51
N ASP A 47 -7.32 10.98 40.73
CA ASP A 47 -7.18 10.20 41.97
C ASP A 47 -6.86 8.73 41.67
N GLU A 48 -5.79 8.19 42.27
CA GLU A 48 -5.39 6.78 42.14
C GLU A 48 -6.35 5.80 42.84
N THR A 49 -7.22 6.32 43.71
CA THR A 49 -8.08 5.54 44.61
C THR A 49 -9.56 5.52 44.20
N ASP A 50 -9.96 6.38 43.25
CA ASP A 50 -11.35 6.49 42.77
C ASP A 50 -11.83 5.20 42.05
N GLN A 51 -12.54 4.35 42.77
CA GLN A 51 -13.02 3.07 42.23
C GLN A 51 -14.07 3.24 41.12
N SER A 52 -14.75 4.40 41.02
CA SER A 52 -15.75 4.66 39.97
C SER A 52 -15.12 4.69 38.57
N ALA A 53 -13.87 5.14 38.46
CA ALA A 53 -13.13 5.24 37.21
C ALA A 53 -12.40 3.95 36.79
N THR A 54 -12.68 2.81 37.43
CA THR A 54 -11.97 1.55 37.16
C THR A 54 -12.10 1.08 35.72
N GLN A 55 -13.29 1.20 35.12
CA GLN A 55 -13.51 0.77 33.73
C GLN A 55 -12.65 1.59 32.74
N ASP A 56 -12.63 2.91 32.89
CA ASP A 56 -11.85 3.82 32.06
C ASP A 56 -10.35 3.63 32.28
N ALA A 57 -9.91 3.44 33.53
CA ALA A 57 -8.52 3.14 33.86
C ALA A 57 -8.02 1.87 33.15
N PHE A 58 -8.82 0.80 33.11
CA PHE A 58 -8.46 -0.42 32.40
C PHE A 58 -8.49 -0.25 30.88
N ALA A 59 -9.38 0.59 30.32
CA ALA A 59 -9.38 0.91 28.89
C ALA A 59 -8.08 1.63 28.47
N VAL A 60 -7.62 2.61 29.27
CA VAL A 60 -6.33 3.29 29.06
C VAL A 60 -5.16 2.30 29.19
N LEU A 61 -5.17 1.47 30.24
CA LEU A 61 -4.14 0.46 30.47
C LEU A 61 -4.01 -0.50 29.28
N GLU A 62 -5.13 -1.04 28.80
CA GLU A 62 -5.15 -1.97 27.65
C GLU A 62 -4.68 -1.28 26.37
N ALA A 63 -5.10 -0.04 26.11
CA ALA A 63 -4.66 0.72 24.94
C ALA A 63 -3.14 0.98 24.96
N ILE A 64 -2.57 1.36 26.11
CA ILE A 64 -1.12 1.55 26.24
C ILE A 64 -0.40 0.21 26.04
N ALA A 65 -0.88 -0.86 26.67
CA ALA A 65 -0.28 -2.19 26.58
C ALA A 65 -0.28 -2.69 25.12
N GLU A 66 -1.40 -2.55 24.40
CA GLU A 66 -1.52 -2.90 22.98
C GLU A 66 -0.48 -2.18 22.11
N ARG A 67 -0.36 -0.86 22.23
CA ARG A 67 0.62 -0.06 21.44
C ARG A 67 2.06 -0.46 21.74
N ARG A 68 2.36 -0.82 22.99
CA ARG A 68 3.70 -1.29 23.38
C ARG A 68 4.01 -2.69 22.85
N LEU A 69 3.08 -3.62 22.98
CA LEU A 69 3.23 -4.99 22.47
C LEU A 69 3.35 -5.02 20.95
N ALA A 70 2.59 -4.18 20.23
CA ALA A 70 2.72 -4.00 18.78
C ALA A 70 4.15 -3.61 18.39
N ARG A 71 4.81 -2.74 19.17
CA ARG A 71 6.21 -2.32 18.97
C ARG A 71 7.26 -3.26 19.58
N ARG A 72 6.88 -4.49 19.94
CA ARG A 72 7.75 -5.50 20.57
C ARG A 72 8.45 -4.98 21.84
N ARG A 73 7.75 -4.17 22.65
CA ARG A 73 8.28 -3.67 23.94
C ARG A 73 7.79 -4.53 25.09
N LEU A 74 8.71 -4.93 25.96
CA LEU A 74 8.39 -5.54 27.26
C LEU A 74 7.39 -4.65 27.99
N THR A 75 6.30 -5.26 28.45
CA THR A 75 5.18 -4.56 29.07
C THR A 75 4.80 -5.29 30.35
N VAL A 76 4.74 -4.54 31.45
CA VAL A 76 4.44 -5.05 32.78
C VAL A 76 3.13 -4.42 33.24
N ILE A 77 2.16 -5.24 33.61
CA ILE A 77 0.89 -4.81 34.17
C ILE A 77 1.00 -4.87 35.70
N ASP A 78 0.92 -3.71 36.35
CA ASP A 78 0.77 -3.59 37.80
C ASP A 78 -0.69 -3.35 38.15
N ALA A 79 -1.42 -4.43 38.40
CA ALA A 79 -2.81 -4.44 38.85
C ALA A 79 -3.01 -5.60 39.83
N THR A 80 -4.15 -5.66 40.54
CA THR A 80 -4.43 -6.79 41.43
C THR A 80 -4.57 -8.11 40.66
N SER A 81 -5.35 -8.10 39.57
CA SER A 81 -5.54 -9.21 38.62
C SER A 81 -5.87 -10.57 39.27
N VAL A 82 -6.52 -10.54 40.45
CA VAL A 82 -6.86 -11.75 41.22
C VAL A 82 -8.07 -12.48 40.64
N GLN A 83 -8.91 -11.81 39.84
CA GLN A 83 -10.05 -12.44 39.18
C GLN A 83 -9.65 -13.03 37.82
N ARG A 84 -10.24 -14.18 37.48
CA ARG A 84 -10.00 -14.88 36.20
C ARG A 84 -10.40 -14.04 34.97
N ALA A 85 -11.47 -13.26 35.06
CA ALA A 85 -11.96 -12.43 33.95
C ALA A 85 -10.93 -11.36 33.56
N ASP A 86 -10.33 -10.67 34.54
CA ASP A 86 -9.30 -9.65 34.32
C ASP A 86 -8.06 -10.26 33.62
N ARG A 87 -7.62 -11.42 34.10
CA ARG A 87 -6.48 -12.13 33.50
C ARG A 87 -6.77 -12.61 32.09
N ALA A 88 -7.99 -13.08 31.82
CA ALA A 88 -8.39 -13.55 30.50
C ALA A 88 -8.24 -12.47 29.43
N ARG A 89 -8.62 -11.22 29.74
CA ARG A 89 -8.45 -10.06 28.84
C ARG A 89 -6.99 -9.79 28.52
N LEU A 90 -6.12 -9.79 29.54
CA LEU A 90 -4.68 -9.57 29.37
C LEU A 90 -3.99 -10.73 28.63
N VAL A 91 -4.40 -11.97 28.88
CA VAL A 91 -3.90 -13.13 28.13
C VAL A 91 -4.35 -13.08 26.67
N ALA A 92 -5.59 -12.67 26.40
CA ALA A 92 -6.07 -12.46 25.04
C ALA A 92 -5.26 -11.37 24.33
N LEU A 93 -4.97 -10.26 25.01
CA LEU A 93 -4.10 -9.21 24.49
C LEU A 93 -2.70 -9.73 24.15
N ALA A 94 -2.07 -10.49 25.06
CA ALA A 94 -0.78 -11.12 24.80
C ALA A 94 -0.81 -12.02 23.56
N ARG A 95 -1.86 -12.86 23.43
CA ARG A 95 -2.04 -13.77 22.29
C ARG A 95 -2.19 -13.04 20.96
N ARG A 96 -2.97 -11.96 20.90
CA ARG A 96 -3.14 -11.12 19.69
C ARG A 96 -1.83 -10.57 19.15
N HIS A 97 -0.87 -10.29 20.04
CA HIS A 97 0.45 -9.78 19.67
C HIS A 97 1.56 -10.83 19.77
N HIS A 98 1.21 -12.12 19.82
CA HIS A 98 2.14 -13.25 19.96
C HIS A 98 3.20 -13.04 21.07
N ALA A 99 2.82 -12.37 22.15
CA ALA A 99 3.65 -12.20 23.34
C ALA A 99 3.38 -13.35 24.32
N LEU A 100 4.42 -13.80 25.02
CA LEU A 100 4.26 -14.78 26.09
C LEU A 100 3.73 -14.08 27.36
N PRO A 101 2.62 -14.55 27.95
CA PRO A 101 2.15 -14.05 29.24
C PRO A 101 2.98 -14.68 30.38
N VAL A 102 3.60 -13.84 31.20
CA VAL A 102 4.51 -14.26 32.29
C VAL A 102 3.98 -13.74 33.63
N PRO A 103 3.42 -14.60 34.50
CA PRO A 103 2.86 -14.15 35.77
C PRO A 103 3.87 -14.23 36.91
N PHE A 104 3.95 -13.14 37.68
CA PHE A 104 4.52 -13.10 39.02
C PHE A 104 3.38 -13.04 40.03
N VAL A 105 3.20 -14.11 40.78
CA VAL A 105 2.10 -14.30 41.72
C VAL A 105 2.57 -14.03 43.14
N PHE A 106 1.91 -13.09 43.82
CA PHE A 106 2.18 -12.68 45.19
C PHE A 106 1.08 -13.25 46.11
N ASP A 107 1.27 -14.46 46.61
CA ASP A 107 0.39 -15.14 47.58
C ASP A 107 0.83 -14.82 49.02
N ILE A 108 0.91 -13.52 49.34
CA ILE A 108 1.34 -13.01 50.65
C ILE A 108 0.21 -13.13 51.67
N ASP A 109 0.54 -13.35 52.95
CA ASP A 109 -0.44 -13.36 54.04
C ASP A 109 -1.27 -12.05 54.03
N PRO A 110 -2.62 -12.14 53.98
CA PRO A 110 -3.48 -10.97 53.93
C PRO A 110 -3.32 -10.04 55.16
N ARG A 111 -2.85 -10.53 56.30
CA ARG A 111 -2.55 -9.71 57.50
C ARG A 111 -1.40 -8.75 57.25
N ILE A 112 -0.34 -9.21 56.58
CA ILE A 112 0.79 -8.37 56.18
C ILE A 112 0.33 -7.33 55.17
N CYS A 113 -0.54 -7.73 54.23
CA CYS A 113 -1.09 -6.84 53.21
C CYS A 113 -1.97 -5.73 53.82
N ALA A 114 -2.81 -6.06 54.80
CA ALA A 114 -3.64 -5.11 55.51
C ALA A 114 -2.81 -4.08 56.28
N ALA A 115 -1.85 -4.52 57.10
CA ALA A 115 -0.95 -3.63 57.85
C ALA A 115 -0.17 -2.68 56.93
N ARG A 116 0.24 -3.15 55.73
CA ARG A 116 0.92 -2.31 54.72
C ARG A 116 0.02 -1.28 54.06
N ASN A 117 -1.29 -1.53 53.98
CA ASN A 117 -2.25 -0.58 53.41
C ASN A 117 -2.65 0.48 54.44
N GLU A 118 -2.86 0.10 55.70
CA GLU A 118 -3.13 1.03 56.82
C GLU A 118 -2.00 2.07 56.97
N ALA A 119 -0.75 1.67 56.76
CA ALA A 119 0.39 2.56 56.80
C ALA A 119 0.50 3.54 55.60
N ARG A 120 -0.41 3.48 54.60
CA ARG A 120 -0.37 4.32 53.39
C ARG A 120 -1.54 5.31 53.39
N ALA A 121 -1.23 6.60 53.27
CA ALA A 121 -2.23 7.66 53.18
C ALA A 121 -3.21 7.41 52.01
N GLY A 122 -4.52 7.51 52.30
CA GLY A 122 -5.60 7.36 51.30
C GLY A 122 -5.90 5.94 50.83
N ARG A 123 -5.29 4.90 51.44
CA ARG A 123 -5.45 3.50 51.00
C ARG A 123 -5.93 2.55 52.10
N ASP A 124 -6.67 3.06 53.09
CA ASP A 124 -7.35 2.24 54.09
C ASP A 124 -8.64 1.62 53.51
N PHE A 125 -8.49 0.42 52.95
CA PHE A 125 -9.59 -0.35 52.36
C PHE A 125 -10.25 -1.32 53.37
N GLY A 126 -9.79 -1.32 54.63
CA GLY A 126 -10.15 -2.32 55.64
C GLY A 126 -9.56 -3.72 55.39
N ALA A 127 -9.36 -4.49 56.48
CA ALA A 127 -8.72 -5.81 56.43
C ALA A 127 -9.44 -6.86 55.55
N HIS A 128 -10.74 -6.65 55.26
CA HIS A 128 -11.55 -7.55 54.45
C HIS A 128 -11.16 -7.55 52.95
N VAL A 129 -10.67 -6.43 52.40
CA VAL A 129 -10.31 -6.34 50.96
C VAL A 129 -9.08 -7.19 50.61
N PRO A 130 -7.92 -7.07 51.32
CA PRO A 130 -6.79 -7.98 51.10
C PRO A 130 -7.16 -9.45 51.32
N HIS A 131 -8.01 -9.75 52.30
CA HIS A 131 -8.48 -11.10 52.58
C HIS A 131 -9.29 -11.69 51.41
N ASN A 132 -10.25 -10.92 50.88
CA ASN A 132 -11.07 -11.32 49.73
C ASN A 132 -10.20 -11.52 48.47
N HIS A 133 -9.24 -10.64 48.23
CA HIS A 133 -8.29 -10.79 47.12
C HIS A 133 -7.43 -12.05 47.26
N ALA A 134 -6.89 -12.33 48.45
CA ALA A 134 -6.10 -13.54 48.71
C ALA A 134 -6.94 -14.81 48.54
N LYS A 135 -8.20 -14.80 48.99
CA LYS A 135 -9.15 -15.91 48.79
C LYS A 135 -9.42 -16.15 47.30
N ALA A 136 -9.69 -15.09 46.53
CA ALA A 136 -9.92 -15.18 45.09
C ALA A 136 -8.69 -15.73 44.34
N LEU A 137 -7.49 -15.24 44.70
CA LEU A 137 -6.23 -15.73 44.12
C LEU A 137 -6.02 -17.23 44.39
N ARG A 138 -6.11 -17.65 45.66
CA ARG A 138 -5.83 -19.04 46.08
C ARG A 138 -6.78 -20.05 45.45
N ARG A 139 -8.04 -19.66 45.19
CA ARG A 139 -9.03 -20.49 44.50
C ARG A 139 -8.57 -20.86 43.08
N ASP A 140 -8.02 -19.89 42.35
CA ASP A 140 -7.70 -20.05 40.92
C ASP A 140 -6.21 -20.37 40.68
N LEU A 141 -5.36 -20.31 41.71
CA LEU A 141 -3.90 -20.50 41.63
C LEU A 141 -3.49 -21.80 40.92
N ARG A 142 -4.17 -22.92 41.24
CA ARG A 142 -3.89 -24.24 40.63
C ARG A 142 -4.32 -24.33 39.16
N HIS A 143 -5.09 -23.36 38.67
CA HIS A 143 -5.65 -23.35 37.33
C HIS A 143 -4.99 -22.33 36.39
N LEU A 144 -4.04 -21.52 36.88
CA LEU A 144 -3.31 -20.54 36.06
C LEU A 144 -2.66 -21.18 34.81
N GLY A 145 -2.17 -22.42 34.92
CA GLY A 145 -1.62 -23.14 33.76
C GLY A 145 -2.65 -23.33 32.63
N LYS A 146 -3.93 -23.56 32.98
CA LYS A 146 -5.03 -23.71 32.01
C LYS A 146 -5.47 -22.38 31.39
N GLU A 147 -5.14 -21.25 32.03
CA GLU A 147 -5.43 -19.92 31.49
C GLU A 147 -4.48 -19.52 30.36
N GLY A 148 -3.32 -20.18 30.24
CA GLY A 148 -2.32 -19.92 29.20
C GLY A 148 -0.96 -19.48 29.72
N PHE A 149 -0.77 -19.45 31.05
CA PHE A 149 0.52 -19.18 31.67
C PHE A 149 1.38 -20.44 31.72
N ARG A 150 2.67 -20.33 31.38
CA ARG A 150 3.60 -21.49 31.37
C ARG A 150 4.78 -21.35 32.34
N HIS A 151 5.23 -20.12 32.64
CA HIS A 151 6.33 -19.84 33.58
C HIS A 151 5.81 -19.10 34.82
N ILE A 152 5.10 -19.83 35.69
CA ILE A 152 4.43 -19.23 36.85
C ILE A 152 5.42 -19.15 38.02
N THR A 153 5.75 -17.93 38.43
CA THR A 153 6.54 -17.69 39.65
C THR A 153 5.59 -17.33 40.80
N VAL A 154 5.57 -18.14 41.86
CA VAL A 154 4.75 -17.89 43.05
C VAL A 154 5.65 -17.52 44.21
N MET A 155 5.35 -16.40 44.86
CA MET A 155 6.04 -15.89 46.06
C MET A 155 5.02 -15.80 47.20
N ARG A 156 5.37 -16.35 48.35
CA ARG A 156 4.50 -16.51 49.53
C ARG A 156 4.93 -15.62 50.70
N THR A 157 6.20 -15.20 50.75
CA THR A 157 6.72 -14.33 51.82
C THR A 157 7.40 -13.07 51.25
N PRO A 158 7.50 -11.98 52.03
CA PRO A 158 8.27 -10.80 51.63
C PRO A 158 9.74 -11.11 51.30
N GLU A 159 10.37 -12.03 52.04
CA GLU A 159 11.77 -12.43 51.83
C GLU A 159 11.94 -13.13 50.48
N GLU A 160 10.96 -13.96 50.08
CA GLU A 160 10.96 -14.56 48.74
C GLU A 160 10.86 -13.51 47.65
N VAL A 161 10.00 -12.49 47.82
CA VAL A 161 9.88 -11.36 46.88
C VAL A 161 11.20 -10.60 46.76
N ASP A 162 11.85 -10.30 47.90
CA ASP A 162 13.09 -9.53 47.93
C ASP A 162 14.32 -10.30 47.41
N ALA A 163 14.27 -11.63 47.47
CA ALA A 163 15.32 -12.50 46.94
C ALA A 163 15.21 -12.74 45.43
N VAL A 164 14.17 -12.28 44.74
CA VAL A 164 14.01 -12.46 43.29
C VAL A 164 15.05 -11.63 42.53
N THR A 165 15.64 -12.25 41.52
CA THR A 165 16.47 -11.59 40.50
C THR A 165 15.96 -12.01 39.13
N ILE A 166 15.78 -11.04 38.23
CA ILE A 166 15.20 -11.26 36.89
C ILE A 166 16.29 -11.14 35.84
N THR A 167 16.49 -12.20 35.05
CA THR A 167 17.35 -12.20 33.86
C THR A 167 16.47 -12.23 32.62
N ARG A 168 16.75 -11.34 31.67
CA ARG A 168 16.05 -11.30 30.36
C ARG A 168 16.85 -12.08 29.34
N VAL A 169 16.19 -12.95 28.58
CA VAL A 169 16.81 -13.74 27.51
C VAL A 169 16.00 -13.60 26.22
N PRO A 170 16.64 -13.60 25.05
CA PRO A 170 15.93 -13.67 23.78
C PRO A 170 15.02 -14.90 23.72
N LEU A 171 13.95 -14.83 22.93
CA LEU A 171 13.20 -16.03 22.57
C LEU A 171 14.11 -17.02 21.85
N TRP A 172 13.85 -18.31 21.98
CA TRP A 172 14.68 -19.34 21.36
C TRP A 172 14.75 -19.22 19.82
N THR A 173 13.69 -18.69 19.20
CA THR A 173 13.63 -18.41 17.76
C THR A 173 14.33 -17.11 17.35
N ASP A 174 14.70 -16.26 18.31
CA ASP A 174 15.51 -15.05 18.10
C ASP A 174 17.00 -15.45 18.05
N GLN A 175 17.46 -15.67 16.82
CA GLN A 175 18.81 -16.08 16.47
C GLN A 175 19.53 -14.93 15.72
N ARG A 176 19.15 -13.67 15.97
CA ARG A 176 19.64 -12.52 15.19
C ARG A 176 21.15 -12.32 15.21
N HIS A 177 21.79 -12.84 16.26
CA HIS A 177 23.25 -12.87 16.41
C HIS A 177 23.94 -13.82 15.41
N ASP A 178 23.19 -14.69 14.75
CA ASP A 178 23.70 -15.61 13.76
C ASP A 178 23.46 -15.06 12.35
N HIS A 179 24.56 -14.71 11.67
CA HIS A 179 24.55 -14.07 10.35
C HIS A 179 24.84 -15.06 9.20
N GLY A 180 25.16 -16.32 9.50
CA GLY A 180 25.60 -17.29 8.51
C GLY A 180 27.12 -17.25 8.28
N PRO A 181 27.61 -17.44 7.04
CA PRO A 181 26.85 -17.62 5.80
C PRO A 181 26.06 -18.95 5.78
N PHE A 182 24.91 -18.95 5.11
CA PHE A 182 24.00 -20.10 5.05
C PHE A 182 23.78 -20.59 3.63
N ASP A 183 23.56 -21.90 3.49
CA ASP A 183 22.93 -22.50 2.32
C ASP A 183 21.58 -23.05 2.75
N ILE A 184 20.50 -22.31 2.47
CA ILE A 184 19.15 -22.62 2.96
C ILE A 184 18.51 -23.60 1.97
N ILE A 185 18.21 -24.82 2.42
CA ILE A 185 17.80 -25.96 1.58
C ILE A 185 16.31 -26.24 1.77
N GLY A 186 15.60 -26.45 0.66
CA GLY A 186 14.17 -26.75 0.60
C GLY A 186 13.76 -28.11 1.17
N ASP A 187 12.49 -28.48 0.97
CA ASP A 187 11.89 -29.70 1.50
C ASP A 187 12.54 -30.94 0.86
N VAL A 188 13.09 -31.83 1.69
CA VAL A 188 13.93 -32.96 1.24
C VAL A 188 13.10 -34.21 0.97
N HIS A 189 12.12 -34.51 1.82
CA HIS A 189 11.20 -35.64 1.66
C HIS A 189 11.89 -36.98 1.34
N GLY A 190 12.97 -37.33 2.04
CA GLY A 190 13.68 -38.61 1.85
C GLY A 190 14.44 -38.76 0.52
N CYS A 191 14.61 -37.69 -0.27
CA CYS A 191 15.42 -37.65 -1.49
C CYS A 191 16.92 -37.51 -1.18
N TYR A 192 17.53 -38.57 -0.65
CA TYR A 192 18.93 -38.56 -0.20
C TYR A 192 19.94 -38.34 -1.33
N ASP A 193 19.72 -38.92 -2.50
CA ASP A 193 20.62 -38.78 -3.65
C ASP A 193 20.64 -37.33 -4.16
N GLU A 194 19.48 -36.69 -4.28
CA GLU A 194 19.37 -35.27 -4.62
C GLU A 194 19.96 -34.36 -3.54
N LEU A 195 19.74 -34.66 -2.25
CA LEU A 195 20.35 -33.90 -1.15
C LEU A 195 21.87 -33.95 -1.22
N THR A 196 22.44 -35.13 -1.44
CA THR A 196 23.89 -35.29 -1.51
C THR A 196 24.49 -34.66 -2.76
N ALA A 197 23.82 -34.77 -3.92
CA ALA A 197 24.21 -34.07 -5.13
C ALA A 197 24.15 -32.55 -4.98
N LEU A 198 23.13 -32.01 -4.29
CA LEU A 198 23.02 -30.59 -4.00
C LEU A 198 24.12 -30.12 -3.05
N LEU A 199 24.44 -30.90 -2.01
CA LEU A 199 25.55 -30.60 -1.10
C LEU A 199 26.90 -30.59 -1.84
N ASP A 200 27.13 -31.55 -2.74
CA ASP A 200 28.34 -31.58 -3.58
C ASP A 200 28.41 -30.34 -4.49
N ALA A 201 27.31 -29.95 -5.13
CA ALA A 201 27.22 -28.75 -5.97
C ALA A 201 27.40 -27.45 -5.16
N LEU A 202 26.96 -27.44 -3.90
CA LEU A 202 27.18 -26.33 -2.97
C LEU A 202 28.62 -26.29 -2.44
N GLY A 203 29.40 -27.36 -2.59
CA GLY A 203 30.80 -27.45 -2.19
C GLY A 203 31.05 -28.08 -0.81
N TYR A 204 30.12 -28.87 -0.28
CA TYR A 204 30.31 -29.60 0.98
C TYR A 204 31.18 -30.83 0.78
N GLU A 205 32.12 -31.05 1.71
CA GLU A 205 32.88 -32.29 1.82
C GLU A 205 32.13 -33.26 2.72
N ARG A 206 31.84 -34.46 2.22
CA ARG A 206 31.10 -35.50 2.94
C ARG A 206 32.04 -36.62 3.37
N ALA A 207 31.82 -37.17 4.56
CA ALA A 207 32.48 -38.40 4.95
C ALA A 207 32.00 -39.56 4.06
N PRO A 208 32.82 -40.61 3.84
CA PRO A 208 32.39 -41.80 3.12
C PRO A 208 31.11 -42.38 3.72
N TYR A 209 30.17 -42.80 2.87
CA TYR A 209 28.95 -43.42 3.34
C TYR A 209 29.28 -44.71 4.10
N ALA A 210 28.81 -44.79 5.35
CA ALA A 210 28.86 -45.99 6.16
C ALA A 210 27.46 -46.58 6.27
N SER A 211 27.31 -47.89 6.08
CA SER A 211 26.04 -48.58 6.33
C SER A 211 25.73 -48.65 7.84
N GLY A 212 24.45 -48.78 8.19
CA GLY A 212 23.98 -48.86 9.57
C GLY A 212 23.27 -47.59 10.06
N GLU A 213 23.33 -47.33 11.36
CA GLU A 213 22.58 -46.25 12.03
C GLU A 213 23.46 -45.08 12.49
N GLY A 214 24.77 -45.13 12.24
CA GLY A 214 25.70 -44.05 12.59
C GLY A 214 25.36 -42.76 11.83
N LEU A 215 25.51 -41.61 12.49
CA LEU A 215 25.28 -40.31 11.87
C LEU A 215 26.29 -40.07 10.74
N LEU A 216 25.84 -39.42 9.66
CA LEU A 216 26.67 -39.09 8.52
C LEU A 216 27.15 -37.63 8.66
N GLN A 217 28.39 -37.37 8.24
CA GLN A 217 29.03 -36.07 8.42
C GLN A 217 29.20 -35.37 7.07
N ALA A 218 28.94 -34.07 7.06
CA ALA A 218 29.22 -33.20 5.93
C ALA A 218 29.57 -31.79 6.43
N ARG A 219 30.60 -31.18 5.86
CA ARG A 219 31.09 -29.84 6.25
C ARG A 219 31.46 -29.02 5.03
N HIS A 220 31.26 -27.71 5.09
CA HIS A 220 31.72 -26.82 4.02
C HIS A 220 33.12 -26.28 4.36
N PRO A 221 34.14 -26.45 3.50
CA PRO A 221 35.52 -26.05 3.81
C PRO A 221 35.69 -24.54 4.03
N LYS A 222 34.80 -23.71 3.43
CA LYS A 222 34.74 -22.26 3.67
C LYS A 222 33.87 -21.83 4.87
N GLY A 223 33.44 -22.77 5.72
CA GLY A 223 32.66 -22.48 6.94
C GLY A 223 31.19 -22.07 6.72
N ARG A 224 30.61 -22.35 5.54
CA ARG A 224 29.16 -22.20 5.31
C ARG A 224 28.40 -23.28 6.06
N ARG A 225 27.18 -22.98 6.48
CA ARG A 225 26.31 -23.93 7.18
C ARG A 225 25.02 -24.16 6.41
N ALA A 226 24.58 -25.41 6.33
CA ALA A 226 23.31 -25.74 5.73
C ALA A 226 22.16 -25.29 6.65
N PHE A 227 21.04 -24.85 6.07
CA PHE A 227 19.85 -24.49 6.83
C PHE A 227 18.62 -25.13 6.19
N PHE A 228 18.14 -26.23 6.75
CA PHE A 228 16.98 -26.95 6.25
C PHE A 228 15.67 -26.27 6.67
N VAL A 229 14.75 -26.08 5.72
CA VAL A 229 13.42 -25.50 5.98
C VAL A 229 12.40 -26.51 6.51
N GLY A 230 12.82 -27.75 6.81
CA GLY A 230 11.97 -28.80 7.37
C GLY A 230 11.60 -29.86 6.34
N ASP A 231 10.67 -30.74 6.72
CA ASP A 231 10.16 -31.84 5.91
C ASP A 231 11.30 -32.72 5.37
N LEU A 232 12.07 -33.27 6.30
CA LEU A 232 13.23 -34.10 5.98
C LEU A 232 12.84 -35.49 5.44
N THR A 233 11.66 -35.97 5.85
CA THR A 233 11.17 -37.33 5.59
C THR A 233 9.82 -37.34 4.89
N ASP A 234 9.32 -38.55 4.67
CA ASP A 234 8.07 -38.94 4.02
C ASP A 234 8.17 -38.89 2.50
N ARG A 235 7.51 -39.85 1.84
CA ARG A 235 7.39 -40.06 0.38
C ARG A 235 8.64 -40.63 -0.30
N GLY A 236 9.82 -40.02 -0.15
CA GLY A 236 11.04 -40.45 -0.84
C GLY A 236 11.59 -41.81 -0.36
N PRO A 237 12.62 -42.34 -1.05
CA PRO A 237 13.07 -43.73 -0.86
C PRO A 237 14.09 -43.93 0.27
N ALA A 238 14.69 -42.87 0.83
CA ALA A 238 15.83 -42.97 1.76
C ALA A 238 15.68 -42.05 2.98
N ASN A 239 14.54 -42.17 3.69
CA ASN A 239 14.18 -41.29 4.81
C ASN A 239 15.17 -41.40 5.99
N ARG A 240 15.58 -42.62 6.32
CA ARG A 240 16.57 -42.89 7.37
C ARG A 240 17.90 -42.20 7.07
N ASP A 241 18.37 -42.23 5.83
CA ASP A 241 19.68 -41.68 5.48
C ASP A 241 19.67 -40.15 5.41
N CYS A 242 18.55 -39.53 4.98
CA CYS A 242 18.33 -38.09 5.17
C CYS A 242 18.38 -37.68 6.64
N LEU A 243 17.70 -38.41 7.53
CA LEU A 243 17.76 -38.15 8.97
C LEU A 243 19.18 -38.27 9.52
N ARG A 244 19.89 -39.36 9.19
CA ARG A 244 21.28 -39.59 9.64
C ARG A 244 22.23 -38.47 9.22
N LEU A 245 22.08 -37.94 8.01
CA LEU A 245 22.91 -36.87 7.49
C LEU A 245 22.58 -35.52 8.15
N VAL A 246 21.31 -35.12 8.17
CA VAL A 246 20.91 -33.83 8.73
C VAL A 246 21.17 -33.78 10.25
N MET A 247 20.90 -34.88 10.97
CA MET A 247 21.22 -34.99 12.40
C MET A 247 22.73 -34.90 12.66
N GLY A 248 23.56 -35.58 11.84
CA GLY A 248 25.01 -35.52 11.96
C GLY A 248 25.56 -34.11 11.72
N MET A 249 25.13 -33.46 10.64
CA MET A 249 25.51 -32.07 10.37
C MET A 249 25.07 -31.11 11.49
N CYS A 250 23.88 -31.29 12.06
CA CYS A 250 23.41 -30.46 13.18
C CYS A 250 24.22 -30.70 14.45
N ALA A 251 24.56 -31.95 14.77
CA ALA A 251 25.37 -32.31 15.93
C ALA A 251 26.78 -31.70 15.89
N GLU A 252 27.33 -31.51 14.69
CA GLU A 252 28.65 -30.88 14.46
C GLU A 252 28.59 -29.35 14.28
N GLY A 253 27.40 -28.76 14.37
CA GLY A 253 27.18 -27.33 14.13
C GLY A 253 27.37 -26.91 12.67
N GLN A 254 27.39 -27.86 11.72
CA GLN A 254 27.49 -27.63 10.28
C GLN A 254 26.12 -27.38 9.62
N ALA A 255 25.02 -27.67 10.32
CA ALA A 255 23.67 -27.37 9.86
C ALA A 255 22.74 -26.84 10.95
N ARG A 256 21.67 -26.20 10.52
CA ARG A 256 20.47 -25.89 11.30
C ARG A 256 19.24 -26.42 10.57
N CYS A 257 18.16 -26.65 11.31
CA CYS A 257 16.89 -27.10 10.75
C CYS A 257 15.72 -26.46 11.51
N VAL A 258 14.68 -26.06 10.79
CA VAL A 258 13.36 -25.74 11.37
C VAL A 258 12.41 -26.93 11.14
N ILE A 259 11.44 -27.08 12.03
CA ILE A 259 10.48 -28.20 11.95
C ILE A 259 9.44 -27.95 10.86
N GLY A 260 9.27 -28.92 9.96
CA GLY A 260 8.18 -28.97 8.99
C GLY A 260 6.93 -29.68 9.53
N ASN A 261 5.85 -29.68 8.74
CA ASN A 261 4.62 -30.36 9.16
C ASN A 261 4.74 -31.88 9.15
N HIS A 262 5.53 -32.46 8.24
CA HIS A 262 5.80 -33.89 8.20
C HIS A 262 6.68 -34.30 9.38
N ASP A 263 7.74 -33.54 9.70
CA ASP A 263 8.56 -33.78 10.89
C ASP A 263 7.72 -33.74 12.18
N PHE A 264 6.84 -32.74 12.30
CA PHE A 264 5.94 -32.63 13.45
C PHE A 264 4.99 -33.83 13.55
N LYS A 265 4.49 -34.34 12.43
CA LYS A 265 3.64 -35.54 12.42
C LYS A 265 4.42 -36.79 12.82
N LEU A 266 5.65 -36.96 12.32
CA LEU A 266 6.56 -38.04 12.69
C LEU A 266 6.86 -38.03 14.20
N SER A 267 7.14 -36.85 14.79
CA SER A 267 7.38 -36.72 16.24
C SER A 267 6.20 -37.22 17.10
N LYS A 268 4.96 -37.08 16.62
CA LYS A 268 3.79 -37.60 17.34
C LYS A 268 3.77 -39.11 17.34
N TRP A 269 4.11 -39.73 16.20
CA TRP A 269 4.21 -41.18 16.07
C TRP A 269 5.33 -41.74 16.95
N LEU A 270 6.52 -41.13 16.92
CA LEU A 270 7.67 -41.54 17.76
C LEU A 270 7.35 -41.50 19.27
N ARG A 271 6.47 -40.58 19.71
CA ARG A 271 5.95 -40.51 21.09
C ARG A 271 4.76 -41.46 21.37
N GLY A 272 4.46 -42.40 20.48
CA GLY A 272 3.39 -43.37 20.64
C GLY A 272 1.96 -42.82 20.48
N ARG A 273 1.79 -41.62 19.89
CA ARG A 273 0.45 -41.10 19.59
C ARG A 273 -0.08 -41.76 18.31
N LYS A 274 -1.38 -42.07 18.30
CA LYS A 274 -2.07 -42.52 17.09
C LYS A 274 -2.10 -41.39 16.05
N VAL A 275 -1.51 -41.62 14.89
CA VAL A 275 -1.55 -40.73 13.72
C VAL A 275 -1.95 -41.53 12.48
N ARG A 276 -2.52 -40.85 11.47
CA ARG A 276 -2.80 -41.48 10.18
C ARG A 276 -1.49 -41.66 9.40
N LEU A 277 -1.24 -42.86 8.89
CA LEU A 277 -0.08 -43.16 8.04
C LEU A 277 -0.41 -42.84 6.58
N ASP A 278 -0.65 -41.56 6.32
CA ASP A 278 -0.92 -40.99 5.00
C ASP A 278 0.21 -40.03 4.57
N HIS A 279 0.17 -39.62 3.29
CA HIS A 279 1.12 -38.69 2.66
C HIS A 279 2.59 -39.11 2.75
N GLY A 280 2.87 -40.41 2.73
CA GLY A 280 4.24 -40.97 2.70
C GLY A 280 4.85 -41.28 4.06
N LEU A 281 4.15 -41.02 5.17
CA LEU A 281 4.61 -41.34 6.52
C LEU A 281 4.72 -42.86 6.76
N ASP A 282 3.90 -43.66 6.07
CA ASP A 282 3.94 -45.12 6.09
C ASP A 282 5.33 -45.67 5.71
N ARG A 283 5.98 -45.08 4.70
CA ARG A 283 7.35 -45.44 4.29
C ARG A 283 8.38 -45.12 5.36
N THR A 284 8.35 -43.89 5.88
CA THR A 284 9.24 -43.45 6.96
C THR A 284 9.10 -44.35 8.20
N VAL A 285 7.87 -44.69 8.57
CA VAL A 285 7.59 -45.59 9.69
C VAL A 285 8.16 -46.98 9.45
N ALA A 286 7.96 -47.57 8.26
CA ALA A 286 8.51 -48.87 7.92
C ALA A 286 10.05 -48.89 8.00
N GLU A 287 10.72 -47.85 7.52
CA GLU A 287 12.17 -47.70 7.65
C GLU A 287 12.61 -47.60 9.12
N LEU A 288 11.93 -46.78 9.94
CA LEU A 288 12.28 -46.57 11.34
C LEU A 288 11.93 -47.76 12.25
N GLU A 289 10.91 -48.54 11.94
CA GLU A 289 10.58 -49.77 12.65
C GLU A 289 11.67 -50.83 12.50
N SER A 290 12.37 -50.83 11.37
CA SER A 290 13.56 -51.68 11.14
C SER A 290 14.80 -51.23 11.92
N CYS A 291 14.77 -50.02 12.52
CA CYS A 291 15.88 -49.45 13.27
C CYS A 291 15.82 -49.80 14.76
N SER A 292 16.98 -49.70 15.42
CA SER A 292 17.12 -49.88 16.86
C SER A 292 16.24 -48.88 17.63
N PRO A 293 15.74 -49.26 18.83
CA PRO A 293 15.04 -48.33 19.70
C PRO A 293 15.87 -47.09 20.06
N GLY A 294 17.20 -47.24 20.16
CA GLY A 294 18.13 -46.14 20.45
C GLY A 294 18.15 -45.09 19.34
N PHE A 295 18.24 -45.51 18.08
CA PHE A 295 18.19 -44.59 16.94
C PHE A 295 16.85 -43.86 16.87
N ARG A 296 15.72 -44.58 17.03
CA ARG A 296 14.39 -43.96 17.08
C ARG A 296 14.26 -42.90 18.17
N SER A 297 14.83 -43.15 19.36
CA SER A 297 14.88 -42.15 20.43
C SER A 297 15.68 -40.92 20.02
N CYS A 298 16.84 -41.11 19.37
CA CYS A 298 17.67 -40.00 18.89
C CYS A 298 16.92 -39.15 17.85
N VAL A 299 16.18 -39.77 16.94
CA VAL A 299 15.34 -39.06 15.95
C VAL A 299 14.23 -38.27 16.66
N ALA A 300 13.59 -38.86 17.68
CA ALA A 300 12.55 -38.18 18.44
C ALA A 300 13.10 -36.93 19.14
N ASP A 301 14.22 -37.07 19.85
CA ASP A 301 14.88 -35.97 20.56
C ASP A 301 15.33 -34.86 19.60
N PHE A 302 15.85 -35.23 18.43
CA PHE A 302 16.24 -34.28 17.39
C PHE A 302 15.05 -33.44 16.90
N ILE A 303 13.97 -34.10 16.45
CA ILE A 303 12.79 -33.39 15.90
C ILE A 303 12.12 -32.52 16.97
N GLU A 304 12.09 -32.99 18.22
CA GLU A 304 11.54 -32.22 19.34
C GLU A 304 12.34 -30.97 19.68
N GLY A 305 13.65 -31.00 19.41
CA GLY A 305 14.58 -29.89 19.58
C GLY A 305 14.52 -28.84 18.47
N LEU A 306 13.82 -29.10 17.36
CA LEU A 306 13.77 -28.18 16.21
C LEU A 306 12.97 -26.91 16.51
N LEU A 307 13.45 -25.78 15.97
CA LEU A 307 12.78 -24.49 16.04
C LEU A 307 11.57 -24.45 15.10
N SER A 308 10.53 -23.69 15.45
CA SER A 308 9.42 -23.43 14.51
C SER A 308 9.79 -22.49 13.37
N HIS A 309 10.70 -21.56 13.65
CA HIS A 309 11.28 -20.61 12.71
C HIS A 309 12.56 -20.04 13.34
N ALA A 310 13.41 -19.42 12.54
CA ALA A 310 14.58 -18.69 13.00
C ALA A 310 14.55 -17.25 12.47
N TRP A 311 14.75 -16.28 13.36
CA TRP A 311 14.93 -14.87 13.02
C TRP A 311 16.41 -14.52 13.17
N LEU A 312 17.07 -14.21 12.07
CA LEU A 312 18.53 -14.25 11.88
C LEU A 312 19.06 -12.90 11.39
N ALA A 313 20.39 -12.76 11.36
CA ALA A 313 21.13 -11.66 10.74
C ALA A 313 20.58 -10.25 11.10
N ASP A 314 20.67 -9.86 12.37
CA ASP A 314 20.12 -8.59 12.91
C ASP A 314 18.62 -8.38 12.70
N GLY A 315 17.93 -9.40 12.22
CA GLY A 315 16.52 -9.42 11.91
C GLY A 315 16.20 -9.22 10.43
N SER A 316 17.20 -9.25 9.54
CA SER A 316 17.03 -9.14 8.09
C SER A 316 16.69 -10.46 7.41
N LEU A 317 16.77 -11.60 8.10
CA LEU A 317 16.44 -12.92 7.55
C LEU A 317 15.50 -13.68 8.48
N VAL A 318 14.49 -14.33 7.90
CA VAL A 318 13.62 -15.29 8.56
C VAL A 318 13.60 -16.58 7.75
N VAL A 319 13.82 -17.70 8.44
CA VAL A 319 13.68 -19.04 7.87
C VAL A 319 12.56 -19.76 8.62
N ALA A 320 11.56 -20.24 7.89
CA ALA A 320 10.40 -20.96 8.44
C ALA A 320 9.90 -21.97 7.41
N HIS A 321 9.27 -23.06 7.83
CA HIS A 321 8.83 -24.09 6.88
C HIS A 321 7.73 -23.60 5.92
N ALA A 322 6.61 -23.08 6.43
CA ALA A 322 5.51 -22.55 5.62
C ALA A 322 5.52 -21.02 5.49
N GLY A 323 6.52 -20.36 6.09
CA GLY A 323 6.69 -18.91 6.11
C GLY A 323 6.17 -18.20 7.36
N LEU A 324 6.26 -16.87 7.39
CA LEU A 324 5.88 -16.03 8.54
C LEU A 324 5.61 -14.59 8.11
N THR A 325 4.58 -13.94 8.67
CA THR A 325 4.34 -12.51 8.45
C THR A 325 5.23 -11.64 9.32
N GLU A 326 5.47 -10.37 8.92
CA GLU A 326 6.32 -9.46 9.69
C GLU A 326 5.82 -9.25 11.14
N ALA A 327 4.50 -9.20 11.31
CA ALA A 327 3.87 -9.05 12.62
C ALA A 327 4.23 -10.21 13.59
N MET A 328 4.70 -11.35 13.07
CA MET A 328 5.09 -12.52 13.85
C MET A 328 6.61 -12.61 14.11
N HIS A 329 7.45 -11.82 13.46
CA HIS A 329 8.91 -11.92 13.60
C HIS A 329 9.38 -11.69 15.05
N GLY A 330 10.24 -12.58 15.55
CA GLY A 330 10.81 -12.45 16.89
C GLY A 330 9.79 -12.53 18.01
N ARG A 331 8.67 -13.23 17.79
CA ARG A 331 7.56 -13.43 18.73
C ARG A 331 7.29 -14.92 18.96
N GLY A 332 6.45 -15.24 19.94
CA GLY A 332 6.21 -16.62 20.36
C GLY A 332 4.77 -16.89 20.77
N SER A 333 4.08 -17.76 20.04
CA SER A 333 2.77 -18.31 20.45
C SER A 333 2.47 -19.63 19.75
N ALA A 334 1.48 -20.37 20.25
CA ALA A 334 1.03 -21.60 19.60
C ALA A 334 0.46 -21.35 18.19
N ALA A 335 -0.27 -20.24 18.00
CA ALA A 335 -0.81 -19.86 16.70
C ALA A 335 0.30 -19.55 15.69
N LEU A 336 1.31 -18.77 16.10
CA LEU A 336 2.48 -18.48 15.28
C LEU A 336 3.23 -19.76 14.90
N ARG A 337 3.47 -20.66 15.87
CA ARG A 337 4.11 -21.95 15.58
C ARG A 337 3.30 -22.77 14.57
N SER A 338 1.97 -22.75 14.68
CA SER A 338 1.10 -23.39 13.70
C SER A 338 1.25 -22.77 12.32
N PHE A 339 1.22 -21.43 12.21
CA PHE A 339 1.43 -20.72 10.95
C PHE A 339 2.76 -21.10 10.31
N ALA A 340 3.85 -21.10 11.09
CA ALA A 340 5.19 -21.42 10.61
C ALA A 340 5.33 -22.83 10.03
N MET A 341 4.48 -23.79 10.44
CA MET A 341 4.53 -25.19 9.99
C MET A 341 3.46 -25.53 8.95
N PHE A 342 2.31 -24.86 8.95
CA PHE A 342 1.15 -25.26 8.14
C PHE A 342 0.64 -24.16 7.20
N GLY A 343 1.16 -22.94 7.33
CA GLY A 343 0.62 -21.75 6.68
C GLY A 343 -0.72 -21.31 7.27
N GLU A 344 -1.37 -20.35 6.60
CA GLU A 344 -2.72 -19.89 6.93
C GLU A 344 -3.75 -20.50 5.98
N THR A 345 -4.88 -20.93 6.52
CA THR A 345 -5.96 -21.56 5.75
C THR A 345 -7.25 -20.75 5.85
N THR A 346 -8.08 -20.80 4.81
CA THR A 346 -9.41 -20.16 4.79
C THR A 346 -10.46 -20.96 5.57
N GLY A 347 -10.12 -22.19 5.98
CA GLY A 347 -11.05 -23.16 6.56
C GLY A 347 -11.84 -23.98 5.53
N ALA A 348 -11.77 -23.64 4.24
CA ALA A 348 -12.34 -24.44 3.16
C ALA A 348 -11.37 -25.55 2.71
N LEU A 349 -11.92 -26.61 2.10
CA LEU A 349 -11.16 -27.65 1.40
C LEU A 349 -11.31 -27.44 -0.12
N ASP A 350 -10.27 -27.73 -0.88
CA ASP A 350 -10.28 -27.73 -2.35
C ASP A 350 -10.86 -29.06 -2.92
N GLU A 351 -10.92 -29.15 -4.24
CA GLU A 351 -11.40 -30.34 -4.97
C GLU A 351 -10.58 -31.61 -4.69
N ALA A 352 -9.32 -31.46 -4.25
CA ALA A 352 -8.44 -32.53 -3.83
C ALA A 352 -8.57 -32.86 -2.33
N GLY A 353 -9.49 -32.22 -1.60
CA GLY A 353 -9.73 -32.43 -0.17
C GLY A 353 -8.67 -31.81 0.74
N LEU A 354 -7.82 -30.91 0.23
CA LEU A 354 -6.76 -30.22 0.96
C LEU A 354 -7.21 -28.82 1.40
N PRO A 355 -6.73 -28.30 2.55
CA PRO A 355 -7.06 -26.94 2.97
C PRO A 355 -6.67 -25.89 1.93
N VAL A 356 -7.62 -25.00 1.61
CA VAL A 356 -7.37 -23.81 0.82
C VAL A 356 -6.55 -22.84 1.67
N ARG A 357 -5.40 -22.40 1.15
CA ARG A 357 -4.45 -21.55 1.86
C ARG A 357 -4.59 -20.09 1.43
N LEU A 358 -4.40 -19.17 2.37
CA LEU A 358 -4.27 -17.75 2.07
C LEU A 358 -2.85 -17.48 1.56
N ASP A 359 -2.74 -16.74 0.45
CA ASP A 359 -1.46 -16.31 -0.12
C ASP A 359 -0.89 -15.14 0.70
N TRP A 360 -0.44 -15.41 1.92
CA TRP A 360 0.13 -14.39 2.82
C TRP A 360 1.34 -13.66 2.21
N VAL A 361 2.03 -14.32 1.26
CA VAL A 361 3.16 -13.76 0.51
C VAL A 361 2.73 -12.55 -0.32
N ARG A 362 1.51 -12.58 -0.87
CA ARG A 362 0.91 -11.45 -1.61
C ARG A 362 0.87 -10.18 -0.77
N ASP A 363 0.57 -10.31 0.52
CA ASP A 363 0.33 -9.19 1.43
C ASP A 363 1.56 -8.85 2.30
N TYR A 364 2.64 -9.63 2.18
CA TYR A 364 3.87 -9.40 2.92
C TYR A 364 4.55 -8.09 2.48
N ARG A 365 4.87 -7.22 3.44
CA ARG A 365 5.55 -5.93 3.23
C ARG A 365 6.72 -5.72 4.19
N GLY A 366 7.20 -6.78 4.82
CA GLY A 366 8.20 -6.69 5.88
C GLY A 366 9.62 -6.46 5.39
N ALA A 367 10.44 -5.88 6.26
CA ALA A 367 11.84 -5.56 5.94
C ALA A 367 12.75 -6.80 5.82
N ALA A 368 12.43 -7.89 6.55
CA ALA A 368 13.24 -9.10 6.51
C ALA A 368 12.97 -9.92 5.25
N THR A 369 13.99 -10.61 4.76
CA THR A 369 13.83 -11.65 3.75
C THR A 369 13.26 -12.91 4.39
N VAL A 370 12.17 -13.48 3.85
CA VAL A 370 11.57 -14.72 4.37
C VAL A 370 11.81 -15.87 3.39
N VAL A 371 12.52 -16.90 3.82
CA VAL A 371 12.80 -18.09 3.01
C VAL A 371 12.04 -19.28 3.61
N TYR A 372 11.30 -19.99 2.77
CA TYR A 372 10.35 -21.03 3.19
C TYR A 372 10.13 -22.12 2.13
N GLY A 373 9.47 -23.22 2.50
CA GLY A 373 9.06 -24.34 1.65
C GLY A 373 7.56 -24.65 1.77
N HIS A 374 7.19 -25.90 2.05
CA HIS A 374 5.84 -26.42 2.36
C HIS A 374 4.85 -26.57 1.19
N THR A 375 4.77 -25.59 0.30
CA THR A 375 3.88 -25.65 -0.88
C THR A 375 4.73 -25.63 -2.14
N PRO A 376 4.82 -26.76 -2.87
CA PRO A 376 5.75 -26.88 -3.98
C PRO A 376 5.37 -25.92 -5.11
N VAL A 377 6.38 -25.28 -5.66
CA VAL A 377 6.30 -24.41 -6.85
C VAL A 377 7.16 -24.98 -7.98
N ALA A 378 6.86 -24.64 -9.24
CA ALA A 378 7.68 -25.10 -10.36
C ALA A 378 9.13 -24.57 -10.27
N GLU A 379 9.27 -23.29 -9.92
CA GLU A 379 10.55 -22.58 -9.82
C GLU A 379 10.57 -21.64 -8.62
N ALA A 380 11.74 -21.50 -7.99
CA ALA A 380 11.93 -20.59 -6.88
C ALA A 380 12.03 -19.14 -7.38
N GLN A 381 11.01 -18.33 -7.10
CA GLN A 381 10.93 -16.93 -7.54
C GLN A 381 10.74 -15.98 -6.36
N TRP A 382 11.43 -14.83 -6.41
CA TRP A 382 11.30 -13.78 -5.41
C TRP A 382 9.94 -13.09 -5.52
N ARG A 383 9.15 -13.10 -4.44
CA ARG A 383 7.86 -12.40 -4.34
C ARG A 383 7.84 -11.57 -3.06
N ASN A 384 7.69 -10.25 -3.14
CA ASN A 384 7.59 -9.37 -1.96
C ASN A 384 8.69 -9.58 -0.91
N ASN A 385 9.95 -9.79 -1.31
CA ASN A 385 11.08 -10.12 -0.41
C ASN A 385 10.97 -11.49 0.30
N THR A 386 10.11 -12.38 -0.18
CA THR A 386 10.04 -13.77 0.27
C THR A 386 10.45 -14.72 -0.87
N LEU A 387 10.90 -15.92 -0.53
CA LEU A 387 11.30 -16.95 -1.49
C LEU A 387 10.82 -18.32 -1.03
N CYS A 388 9.96 -18.96 -1.84
CA CYS A 388 9.66 -20.38 -1.70
C CYS A 388 10.77 -21.18 -2.39
N ILE A 389 11.43 -22.08 -1.67
CA ILE A 389 12.48 -22.98 -2.18
C ILE A 389 12.06 -24.46 -2.17
N ASP A 390 10.79 -24.74 -1.86
CA ASP A 390 10.21 -26.05 -2.16
C ASP A 390 9.83 -26.10 -3.64
N THR A 391 10.71 -26.70 -4.45
CA THR A 391 10.51 -26.91 -5.88
C THR A 391 10.07 -28.33 -6.22
N GLY A 392 9.44 -29.03 -5.27
CA GLY A 392 8.78 -30.31 -5.49
C GLY A 392 9.73 -31.47 -5.85
N CYS A 393 10.93 -31.54 -5.26
CA CYS A 393 11.93 -32.58 -5.54
C CYS A 393 11.34 -33.99 -5.57
N VAL A 394 10.58 -34.36 -4.54
CA VAL A 394 9.99 -35.72 -4.43
C VAL A 394 8.94 -36.02 -5.51
N PHE A 395 8.36 -34.97 -6.11
CA PHE A 395 7.38 -35.04 -7.19
C PHE A 395 8.02 -34.92 -8.58
N GLY A 396 9.34 -35.15 -8.68
CA GLY A 396 10.09 -35.06 -9.95
C GLY A 396 10.60 -33.66 -10.30
N GLY A 397 10.42 -32.70 -9.39
CA GLY A 397 10.88 -31.31 -9.46
C GLY A 397 12.40 -31.14 -9.40
N ALA A 398 12.86 -30.25 -8.53
CA ALA A 398 14.27 -30.11 -8.16
C ALA A 398 14.39 -29.93 -6.64
N LEU A 399 15.54 -30.25 -6.06
CA LEU A 399 15.91 -29.81 -4.73
C LEU A 399 16.68 -28.50 -4.83
N THR A 400 16.16 -27.45 -4.19
CA THR A 400 16.65 -26.07 -4.35
C THR A 400 17.25 -25.54 -3.05
N ALA A 401 18.32 -24.77 -3.18
CA ALA A 401 18.96 -24.03 -2.10
C ALA A 401 19.12 -22.54 -2.44
N LEU A 402 19.10 -21.70 -1.40
CA LEU A 402 19.48 -20.29 -1.46
C LEU A 402 20.78 -20.06 -0.69
N ARG A 403 21.80 -19.51 -1.36
CA ARG A 403 22.99 -18.99 -0.69
C ARG A 403 22.69 -17.64 -0.04
N TRP A 404 22.97 -17.52 1.24
CA TRP A 404 22.84 -16.27 2.00
C TRP A 404 24.20 -15.84 2.57
N PRO A 405 24.59 -14.55 2.43
CA PRO A 405 23.78 -13.39 2.00
C PRO A 405 23.76 -13.10 0.49
N GLU A 406 24.38 -13.94 -0.34
CA GLU A 406 24.58 -13.68 -1.77
C GLU A 406 23.26 -13.65 -2.57
N ARG A 407 22.22 -14.30 -2.05
CA ARG A 407 20.90 -14.51 -2.67
C ARG A 407 20.94 -15.27 -4.00
N GLU A 408 21.94 -16.13 -4.16
CA GLU A 408 22.07 -17.02 -5.32
C GLU A 408 21.24 -18.29 -5.11
N ILE A 409 20.47 -18.66 -6.13
CA ILE A 409 19.66 -19.89 -6.12
C ILE A 409 20.44 -20.98 -6.86
N LEU A 410 20.53 -22.15 -6.26
CA LEU A 410 21.12 -23.35 -6.85
C LEU A 410 20.13 -24.51 -6.72
N SER A 411 19.99 -25.34 -7.74
CA SER A 411 19.08 -26.48 -7.72
C SER A 411 19.66 -27.71 -8.39
N VAL A 412 19.32 -28.90 -7.90
CA VAL A 412 19.60 -30.18 -8.55
C VAL A 412 18.29 -30.84 -8.95
N PRO A 413 18.10 -31.21 -10.24
CA PRO A 413 16.87 -31.86 -10.69
C PRO A 413 16.71 -33.22 -10.01
N ALA A 414 15.46 -33.60 -9.71
CA ALA A 414 15.16 -34.94 -9.21
C ALA A 414 15.47 -35.98 -10.28
N ALA A 415 16.05 -37.12 -9.88
CA ALA A 415 16.39 -38.19 -10.82
C ALA A 415 15.13 -38.81 -11.44
N ARG A 416 14.01 -38.80 -10.70
CA ARG A 416 12.69 -39.28 -11.12
C ARG A 416 11.61 -38.74 -10.19
N GLU A 417 10.36 -38.96 -10.56
CA GLU A 417 9.21 -38.79 -9.68
C GLU A 417 9.14 -39.95 -8.68
N TYR A 418 9.23 -39.68 -7.37
CA TYR A 418 9.19 -40.70 -6.32
C TYR A 418 7.80 -40.89 -5.71
N ALA A 419 6.96 -39.87 -5.82
CA ALA A 419 5.56 -39.88 -5.42
C ALA A 419 4.75 -38.96 -6.36
N PRO A 420 3.46 -39.29 -6.61
CA PRO A 420 2.59 -38.42 -7.39
C PRO A 420 2.19 -37.17 -6.59
N PRO A 421 2.18 -35.98 -7.20
CA PRO A 421 1.72 -34.77 -6.54
C PRO A 421 0.19 -34.78 -6.42
N LEU A 422 -0.32 -34.35 -5.26
CA LEU A 422 -1.78 -34.19 -5.04
C LEU A 422 -2.37 -32.99 -5.78
N ARG A 423 -1.52 -32.03 -6.18
CA ARG A 423 -1.86 -30.86 -7.00
C ARG A 423 -0.87 -30.78 -8.16
N PRO A 424 -1.31 -30.61 -9.42
CA PRO A 424 -0.39 -30.31 -10.50
C PRO A 424 0.40 -29.05 -10.18
N PHE A 425 1.74 -29.15 -10.16
CA PHE A 425 2.63 -27.99 -9.95
C PHE A 425 3.48 -27.67 -11.19
N ARG A 426 3.28 -28.40 -12.30
CA ARG A 426 4.07 -28.33 -13.54
C ARG A 426 3.28 -28.04 -14.84
N GLU A 427 1.97 -27.79 -14.77
CA GLU A 427 1.19 -27.50 -15.99
C GLU A 427 1.27 -26.00 -16.37
N GLY A 428 2.02 -25.73 -17.44
CA GLY A 428 2.17 -24.41 -18.06
C GLY A 428 2.96 -24.39 -19.38
N ALA A 429 3.07 -25.52 -20.10
CA ALA A 429 3.83 -25.61 -21.35
C ALA A 429 3.05 -26.23 -22.54
N ALA A 430 1.77 -26.56 -22.39
CA ALA A 430 0.96 -27.02 -23.52
C ALA A 430 -0.52 -26.66 -23.32
N GLY A 431 -1.06 -25.81 -24.20
CA GLY A 431 -2.50 -25.63 -24.40
C GLY A 431 -3.04 -24.25 -24.04
N GLU A 432 -2.83 -23.26 -24.92
CA GLU A 432 -3.83 -22.32 -25.45
C GLU A 432 -3.14 -21.36 -26.42
N GLY A 433 -2.95 -21.85 -27.64
CA GLY A 433 -2.41 -21.11 -28.77
C GLY A 433 -2.93 -21.75 -30.04
N GLU A 434 -4.18 -21.45 -30.39
CA GLU A 434 -4.67 -21.72 -31.73
C GLU A 434 -4.06 -20.69 -32.70
N ALA A 435 -3.24 -21.23 -33.60
CA ALA A 435 -3.00 -20.83 -34.98
C ALA A 435 -2.66 -19.36 -35.28
N GLY A 436 -1.36 -19.13 -35.50
CA GLY A 436 -0.82 -18.08 -36.36
C GLY A 436 0.49 -18.56 -36.97
N ASP A 437 0.39 -19.15 -38.16
CA ASP A 437 1.50 -19.61 -39.01
C ASP A 437 2.58 -18.53 -39.20
N GLY A 438 3.85 -18.92 -39.09
CA GLY A 438 4.98 -18.01 -39.29
C GLY A 438 6.36 -18.64 -39.11
N ALA A 439 6.75 -19.48 -40.08
CA ALA A 439 8.09 -19.82 -40.55
C ALA A 439 9.34 -19.68 -39.62
N ALA A 440 9.94 -20.86 -39.39
CA ALA A 440 11.35 -21.22 -39.25
C ALA A 440 12.45 -20.13 -39.36
N GLY A 441 13.38 -20.19 -38.39
CA GLY A 441 14.75 -19.69 -38.50
C GLY A 441 15.63 -20.35 -37.44
N GLU A 442 16.55 -21.21 -37.89
CA GLU A 442 17.58 -21.90 -37.10
C GLU A 442 18.75 -20.97 -36.73
N ASP A 443 19.49 -21.41 -35.70
CA ASP A 443 20.88 -21.07 -35.32
C ASP A 443 21.21 -19.72 -34.67
N ALA A 444 21.65 -19.78 -33.41
CA ALA A 444 23.06 -19.63 -33.05
C ALA A 444 23.29 -19.72 -31.52
N ALA A 445 24.18 -20.63 -31.12
CA ALA A 445 24.81 -20.65 -29.81
C ALA A 445 25.77 -19.44 -29.65
N GLY A 446 25.77 -18.81 -28.47
CA GLY A 446 26.66 -17.69 -28.16
C GLY A 446 26.60 -17.24 -26.70
N GLU A 447 27.53 -17.79 -25.92
CA GLU A 447 28.22 -17.28 -24.72
C GLU A 447 27.69 -16.02 -23.98
N GLY A 448 27.40 -16.21 -22.69
CA GLY A 448 27.95 -15.41 -21.58
C GLY A 448 27.72 -13.89 -21.57
N ALA A 449 26.64 -13.44 -20.95
CA ALA A 449 26.56 -12.09 -20.39
C ALA A 449 25.71 -12.07 -19.10
N ALA A 450 26.35 -11.59 -18.03
CA ALA A 450 25.87 -11.30 -16.68
C ALA A 450 24.33 -11.23 -16.48
N ALA A 451 23.81 -12.20 -15.72
CA ALA A 451 22.48 -12.10 -15.14
C ALA A 451 22.46 -11.00 -14.05
N GLY A 452 21.96 -9.82 -14.41
CA GLY A 452 21.53 -8.81 -13.46
C GLY A 452 20.34 -9.30 -12.63
N PRO A 453 20.08 -8.73 -11.43
CA PRO A 453 19.09 -9.27 -10.52
C PRO A 453 17.68 -9.09 -11.10
N ALA A 454 17.02 -10.20 -11.40
CA ALA A 454 15.62 -10.22 -11.85
C ALA A 454 14.72 -9.63 -10.74
N ARG A 455 14.27 -8.40 -10.94
CA ARG A 455 13.38 -7.64 -10.07
C ARG A 455 12.12 -6.98 -10.69
N PRO A 456 11.65 -7.14 -11.96
CA PRO A 456 10.70 -6.15 -12.48
C PRO A 456 9.21 -6.55 -12.55
N GLU A 457 8.83 -7.82 -12.78
CA GLU A 457 7.51 -8.05 -13.40
C GLU A 457 6.27 -7.68 -12.56
N ARG A 458 6.35 -7.76 -11.23
CA ARG A 458 5.22 -7.36 -10.35
C ARG A 458 5.20 -5.88 -9.96
N ASP A 459 6.32 -5.17 -10.12
CA ASP A 459 6.40 -3.75 -9.76
C ASP A 459 6.03 -2.83 -10.93
N ASP A 460 5.87 -3.39 -12.14
CA ASP A 460 5.63 -2.67 -13.40
C ASP A 460 4.17 -2.73 -13.90
N MET A 461 3.27 -3.44 -13.21
CA MET A 461 1.87 -3.66 -13.65
C MET A 461 0.83 -3.34 -12.56
N LEU A 462 -0.37 -2.96 -12.99
CA LEU A 462 -1.55 -2.80 -12.12
C LEU A 462 -2.17 -4.17 -11.81
N TYR A 463 -2.26 -4.54 -10.52
CA TYR A 463 -2.97 -5.74 -10.09
C TYR A 463 -4.28 -5.39 -9.38
N PHE A 464 -5.36 -6.09 -9.74
CA PHE A 464 -6.69 -5.86 -9.18
C PHE A 464 -6.69 -5.85 -7.64
N ASP A 465 -6.07 -6.86 -7.04
CA ASP A 465 -6.02 -7.04 -5.57
C ASP A 465 -5.34 -5.88 -4.82
N ASP A 466 -4.39 -5.18 -5.46
CA ASP A 466 -3.71 -4.05 -4.83
C ASP A 466 -4.66 -2.85 -4.63
N PHE A 467 -5.69 -2.73 -5.47
CA PHE A 467 -6.60 -1.57 -5.52
C PHE A 467 -8.04 -1.91 -5.14
N ALA A 468 -8.44 -3.19 -5.14
CA ALA A 468 -9.78 -3.67 -4.79
C ALA A 468 -10.08 -3.63 -3.28
N CYS A 469 -9.47 -2.68 -2.54
CA CYS A 469 -9.69 -2.46 -1.13
C CYS A 469 -9.60 -0.96 -0.79
N LYS A 470 -10.05 -0.59 0.41
CA LYS A 470 -9.95 0.78 0.92
C LYS A 470 -8.47 1.21 0.96
N GLN A 471 -8.13 2.25 0.20
CA GLN A 471 -6.77 2.78 0.15
C GLN A 471 -6.58 3.91 1.17
N ARG A 472 -5.39 3.95 1.77
CA ARG A 472 -4.95 5.08 2.59
C ARG A 472 -3.60 5.57 2.08
N ILE A 473 -3.61 6.73 1.43
CA ILE A 473 -2.46 7.30 0.76
C ILE A 473 -1.91 8.43 1.63
N VAL A 474 -0.69 8.24 2.14
CA VAL A 474 0.03 9.28 2.87
C VAL A 474 0.79 10.14 1.87
N THR A 475 0.59 11.45 1.94
CA THR A 475 1.25 12.44 1.06
C THR A 475 2.37 13.15 1.80
N ARG A 476 3.39 13.63 1.07
CA ARG A 476 4.51 14.40 1.62
C ARG A 476 4.10 15.70 2.30
N THR A 477 2.90 16.22 2.00
CA THR A 477 2.30 17.37 2.72
C THR A 477 1.74 17.00 4.10
N GLY A 478 1.98 15.78 4.59
CA GLY A 478 1.56 15.31 5.93
C GLY A 478 0.10 14.88 6.04
N SER A 479 -0.69 15.03 4.98
CA SER A 479 -2.08 14.58 4.91
C SER A 479 -2.20 13.12 4.51
N SER A 480 -3.13 12.42 5.15
CA SER A 480 -3.57 11.09 4.74
C SER A 480 -4.89 11.22 3.99
N ILE A 481 -4.90 10.84 2.72
CA ILE A 481 -6.11 10.80 1.88
C ILE A 481 -6.62 9.37 1.85
N THR A 482 -7.91 9.20 2.13
CA THR A 482 -8.57 7.89 2.12
C THR A 482 -9.39 7.77 0.87
N ILE A 483 -9.22 6.68 0.14
CA ILE A 483 -10.05 6.33 -1.02
C ILE A 483 -10.97 5.18 -0.60
N PRO A 484 -12.30 5.39 -0.61
CA PRO A 484 -13.25 4.30 -0.39
C PRO A 484 -13.08 3.18 -1.41
N GLN A 485 -13.42 1.96 -1.03
CA GLN A 485 -13.23 0.78 -1.89
C GLN A 485 -14.08 0.88 -3.16
N GLU A 486 -15.31 1.36 -3.05
CA GLU A 486 -16.25 1.55 -4.14
C GLU A 486 -15.72 2.52 -5.21
N ASN A 487 -15.12 3.64 -4.78
CA ASN A 487 -14.47 4.61 -5.67
C ASN A 487 -13.22 4.02 -6.33
N ALA A 488 -12.42 3.26 -5.59
CA ALA A 488 -11.22 2.60 -6.11
C ALA A 488 -11.58 1.56 -7.19
N LEU A 489 -12.64 0.78 -6.98
CA LEU A 489 -13.15 -0.19 -7.96
C LEU A 489 -13.69 0.50 -9.22
N ALA A 490 -14.41 1.61 -9.08
CA ALA A 490 -14.89 2.38 -10.22
C ALA A 490 -13.74 2.95 -11.06
N ALA A 491 -12.69 3.48 -10.42
CA ALA A 491 -11.49 3.93 -11.11
C ALA A 491 -10.77 2.79 -11.84
N LEU A 492 -10.70 1.61 -11.21
CA LEU A 492 -10.08 0.44 -11.80
C LEU A 492 -10.84 -0.08 -13.03
N GLU A 493 -12.18 -0.04 -13.03
CA GLU A 493 -12.99 -0.38 -14.20
C GLU A 493 -12.66 0.51 -15.40
N ILE A 494 -12.59 1.83 -15.17
CA ILE A 494 -12.32 2.81 -16.22
C ILE A 494 -10.94 2.58 -16.84
N ILE A 495 -9.91 2.40 -16.00
CA ILE A 495 -8.54 2.28 -16.49
C ILE A 495 -8.27 0.91 -17.13
N SER A 496 -8.83 -0.17 -16.59
CA SER A 496 -8.60 -1.52 -17.11
C SER A 496 -9.24 -1.76 -18.47
N ARG A 497 -10.37 -1.10 -18.77
CA ARG A 497 -11.08 -1.26 -20.04
C ARG A 497 -10.71 -0.24 -21.11
N PHE A 498 -10.46 1.00 -20.70
CA PHE A 498 -10.34 2.13 -21.62
C PHE A 498 -9.05 2.93 -21.45
N GLY A 499 -8.22 2.56 -20.47
CA GLY A 499 -6.98 3.26 -20.18
C GLY A 499 -5.88 2.99 -21.21
N ILE A 500 -4.91 3.89 -21.25
CA ILE A 500 -3.61 3.64 -21.89
C ILE A 500 -2.83 2.55 -21.12
N ASP A 501 -1.69 2.13 -21.65
CA ASP A 501 -0.73 1.31 -20.90
C ASP A 501 -0.43 1.98 -19.54
N PRO A 502 -0.72 1.30 -18.41
CA PRO A 502 -0.56 1.89 -17.08
C PRO A 502 0.84 2.43 -16.80
N ARG A 503 1.88 1.93 -17.46
CA ARG A 503 3.25 2.40 -17.31
C ARG A 503 3.45 3.85 -17.73
N TRP A 504 2.60 4.35 -18.64
CA TRP A 504 2.55 5.77 -18.99
C TRP A 504 1.76 6.63 -18.00
N LEU A 505 0.88 6.02 -17.20
CA LEU A 505 -0.04 6.69 -16.27
C LEU A 505 0.66 7.11 -14.96
N ILE A 506 1.56 8.08 -15.07
CA ILE A 506 2.37 8.57 -13.93
C ILE A 506 1.71 9.70 -13.15
N HIS A 507 0.65 10.29 -13.72
CA HIS A 507 -0.06 11.44 -13.16
C HIS A 507 -1.50 11.48 -13.68
N LEU A 508 -2.41 12.01 -12.88
CA LEU A 508 -3.71 12.49 -13.36
C LEU A 508 -3.95 13.89 -12.78
N PRO A 509 -4.53 14.80 -13.59
CA PRO A 509 -4.68 16.20 -13.20
C PRO A 509 -5.85 16.35 -12.23
N PRO A 510 -5.80 17.34 -11.32
CA PRO A 510 -6.92 17.60 -10.43
C PRO A 510 -8.05 18.34 -11.15
N THR A 511 -9.23 18.20 -10.58
CA THR A 511 -10.36 19.09 -10.78
C THR A 511 -10.03 20.51 -10.32
N MET A 512 -10.77 21.50 -10.81
CA MET A 512 -10.51 22.91 -10.54
C MET A 512 -11.64 23.54 -9.72
N ALA A 513 -11.30 24.43 -8.79
CA ALA A 513 -12.28 25.18 -8.02
C ALA A 513 -12.93 26.30 -8.85
N ALA A 514 -14.16 26.62 -8.50
CA ALA A 514 -14.89 27.79 -9.00
C ALA A 514 -14.80 28.93 -7.96
N PRO A 515 -14.89 30.21 -8.40
CA PRO A 515 -14.72 31.35 -7.54
C PRO A 515 -16.03 31.60 -6.78
N PRO A 516 -16.02 32.37 -5.67
CA PRO A 516 -17.25 32.89 -5.10
C PRO A 516 -18.09 33.58 -6.19
N ALA A 517 -19.41 33.44 -6.13
CA ALA A 517 -20.30 34.06 -7.12
C ALA A 517 -20.18 35.59 -7.06
N ALA A 518 -20.32 36.25 -8.21
CA ALA A 518 -20.33 37.71 -8.27
C ALA A 518 -21.45 38.29 -7.38
N SER A 519 -21.14 39.36 -6.65
CA SER A 519 -22.03 39.99 -5.67
C SER A 519 -23.24 40.65 -6.31
N ASP A 520 -23.07 41.18 -7.51
CA ASP A 520 -23.99 42.08 -8.19
C ASP A 520 -23.71 42.11 -9.71
N GLY A 521 -24.51 42.88 -10.45
CA GLY A 521 -24.38 43.00 -11.91
C GLY A 521 -24.84 41.77 -12.71
N PRO A 522 -24.50 41.70 -14.01
CA PRO A 522 -24.96 40.66 -14.93
C PRO A 522 -24.11 39.38 -14.91
N TYR A 523 -23.18 39.25 -13.96
CA TYR A 523 -22.22 38.15 -13.91
C TYR A 523 -22.58 37.13 -12.84
N LEU A 524 -22.26 35.87 -13.13
CA LEU A 524 -22.19 34.80 -12.14
C LEU A 524 -20.75 34.60 -11.63
N GLU A 525 -19.78 34.70 -12.54
CA GLU A 525 -18.33 34.65 -12.25
C GLU A 525 -17.70 35.94 -12.76
N HIS A 526 -16.83 36.54 -11.94
CA HIS A 526 -16.10 37.77 -12.28
C HIS A 526 -14.72 37.75 -11.59
N PRO A 527 -13.65 38.32 -12.21
CA PRO A 527 -12.29 38.22 -11.69
C PRO A 527 -12.13 38.73 -10.25
N ASP A 528 -12.86 39.78 -9.90
CA ASP A 528 -12.78 40.42 -8.57
C ASP A 528 -13.01 39.45 -7.41
N GLN A 529 -13.97 38.53 -7.52
CA GLN A 529 -14.27 37.60 -6.42
C GLN A 529 -13.15 36.58 -6.21
N ALA A 530 -12.48 36.15 -7.28
CA ALA A 530 -11.34 35.26 -7.20
C ALA A 530 -10.10 35.99 -6.66
N LEU A 531 -9.79 37.18 -7.17
CA LEU A 531 -8.67 38.01 -6.70
C LEU A 531 -8.85 38.42 -5.24
N ALA A 532 -10.05 38.85 -4.84
CA ALA A 532 -10.37 39.15 -3.45
C ALA A 532 -10.33 37.91 -2.54
N TRP A 533 -10.56 36.71 -3.08
CA TRP A 533 -10.38 35.48 -2.32
C TRP A 533 -8.90 35.21 -2.06
N TYR A 534 -8.03 35.29 -3.07
CA TYR A 534 -6.58 35.11 -2.90
C TYR A 534 -5.95 36.18 -2.01
N ALA A 535 -6.34 37.45 -2.15
CA ALA A 535 -5.87 38.55 -1.30
C ALA A 535 -6.16 38.30 0.19
N ARG A 536 -7.30 37.68 0.52
CA ARG A 536 -7.70 37.39 1.91
C ARG A 536 -7.00 36.18 2.53
N HIS A 537 -6.55 35.22 1.72
CA HIS A 537 -6.00 33.94 2.20
C HIS A 537 -4.46 33.85 2.08
N GLY A 538 -3.77 34.98 1.90
CA GLY A 538 -2.32 35.10 2.14
C GLY A 538 -1.41 34.45 1.10
N GLY A 539 -1.69 34.58 -0.21
CA GLY A 539 -0.99 33.85 -1.27
C GLY A 539 0.20 34.54 -1.98
N GLY A 540 0.49 35.81 -1.66
CA GLY A 540 1.42 36.61 -2.48
C GLY A 540 0.83 36.97 -3.86
N PRO A 541 1.67 37.29 -4.86
CA PRO A 541 1.19 37.56 -6.22
C PRO A 541 0.54 36.32 -6.84
N VAL A 542 -0.41 36.55 -7.75
CA VAL A 542 -1.09 35.51 -8.52
C VAL A 542 -0.73 35.65 -9.99
N ILE A 543 -0.78 34.55 -10.73
CA ILE A 543 -0.76 34.56 -12.19
C ILE A 543 -2.19 34.40 -12.71
N VAL A 544 -2.53 35.16 -13.74
CA VAL A 544 -3.78 35.06 -14.48
C VAL A 544 -3.43 34.54 -15.87
N GLU A 545 -4.02 33.41 -16.26
CA GLU A 545 -3.79 32.76 -17.55
C GLU A 545 -5.09 32.69 -18.34
N GLU A 546 -5.01 32.80 -19.67
CA GLU A 546 -6.12 32.48 -20.57
C GLU A 546 -6.60 31.05 -20.37
N LYS A 547 -7.92 30.89 -20.19
CA LYS A 547 -8.53 29.58 -20.12
C LYS A 547 -8.89 29.13 -21.53
N HIS A 548 -8.06 28.25 -22.09
CA HIS A 548 -8.34 27.65 -23.38
C HIS A 548 -9.54 26.71 -23.32
N MET A 549 -10.38 26.76 -24.34
CA MET A 549 -11.57 25.90 -24.46
C MET A 549 -11.26 24.69 -25.34
N GLY A 550 -10.85 23.58 -24.72
CA GLY A 550 -10.49 22.36 -25.42
C GLY A 550 -10.74 21.12 -24.60
N SER A 551 -9.75 20.24 -24.56
CA SER A 551 -9.73 19.09 -23.67
C SER A 551 -8.35 18.93 -23.04
N ARG A 552 -8.32 18.94 -21.70
CA ARG A 552 -7.08 18.73 -20.94
C ARG A 552 -6.42 17.40 -21.27
N ALA A 553 -5.14 17.47 -21.58
CA ALA A 553 -4.31 16.35 -21.97
C ALA A 553 -2.95 16.40 -21.27
N LEU A 554 -2.47 15.21 -20.90
CA LEU A 554 -1.16 14.99 -20.34
C LEU A 554 -0.30 14.39 -21.45
N ILE A 555 0.85 15.02 -21.70
CA ILE A 555 1.71 14.68 -22.83
C ILE A 555 3.05 14.23 -22.26
N VAL A 556 3.32 12.92 -22.38
CA VAL A 556 4.64 12.36 -22.05
C VAL A 556 5.44 12.29 -23.33
N VAL A 557 6.63 12.90 -23.32
CA VAL A 557 7.57 12.87 -24.45
C VAL A 557 8.93 12.41 -23.94
N ALA A 558 9.46 11.34 -24.52
CA ALA A 558 10.84 10.91 -24.37
C ALA A 558 11.63 11.27 -25.63
N ARG A 559 12.95 11.40 -25.49
CA ARG A 559 13.87 11.70 -26.60
C ARG A 559 13.74 10.68 -27.74
N ASP A 560 13.55 9.41 -27.37
CA ASP A 560 13.31 8.30 -28.29
C ASP A 560 12.60 7.14 -27.55
N ALA A 561 12.23 6.10 -28.30
CA ALA A 561 11.56 4.91 -27.76
C ALA A 561 12.44 4.10 -26.78
N ALA A 562 13.76 4.15 -26.90
CA ALA A 562 14.67 3.45 -26.00
C ALA A 562 14.71 4.14 -24.62
N CYS A 563 14.73 5.47 -24.60
CA CYS A 563 14.60 6.27 -23.38
C CYS A 563 13.27 6.01 -22.69
N ALA A 564 12.18 5.95 -23.46
CA ALA A 564 10.85 5.60 -22.95
C ALA A 564 10.83 4.21 -22.29
N ALA A 565 11.30 3.17 -23.00
CA ALA A 565 11.35 1.80 -22.50
C ALA A 565 12.20 1.70 -21.22
N LYS A 566 13.36 2.36 -21.19
CA LYS A 566 14.25 2.39 -20.02
C LYS A 566 13.63 3.10 -18.82
N ARG A 567 12.91 4.20 -19.04
CA ARG A 567 12.42 5.05 -17.94
C ARG A 567 11.06 4.63 -17.40
N PHE A 568 10.14 4.26 -18.29
CA PHE A 568 8.75 3.94 -17.98
C PHE A 568 8.51 2.44 -17.95
N GLY A 569 9.41 1.62 -18.48
CA GLY A 569 9.25 0.17 -18.58
C GLY A 569 8.30 -0.27 -19.70
N VAL A 570 7.90 0.65 -20.58
CA VAL A 570 6.95 0.42 -21.69
C VAL A 570 7.54 -0.48 -22.77
N ARG A 571 6.67 -1.24 -23.45
CA ARG A 571 7.07 -2.22 -24.48
C ARG A 571 6.35 -2.00 -25.83
N ASP A 572 5.65 -0.88 -25.97
CA ASP A 572 4.86 -0.53 -27.15
C ASP A 572 5.67 0.13 -28.27
N GLY A 573 6.97 0.34 -28.06
CA GLY A 573 7.87 0.97 -29.03
C GLY A 573 7.63 2.47 -29.22
N LYS A 574 6.82 3.12 -28.36
CA LYS A 574 6.52 4.55 -28.47
C LYS A 574 7.59 5.41 -27.80
N ALA A 575 7.84 6.59 -28.37
CA ALA A 575 8.65 7.63 -27.74
C ALA A 575 7.82 8.56 -26.82
N GLY A 576 6.52 8.33 -26.66
CA GLY A 576 5.64 9.14 -25.84
C GLY A 576 4.16 8.79 -26.05
N THR A 577 3.28 9.44 -25.29
CA THR A 577 1.82 9.24 -25.38
C THR A 577 1.06 10.47 -24.89
N ILE A 578 -0.19 10.62 -25.31
CA ILE A 578 -1.07 11.72 -24.95
C ILE A 578 -2.36 11.14 -24.36
N TYR A 579 -2.66 11.48 -23.11
CA TYR A 579 -3.83 10.95 -22.42
C TYR A 579 -4.68 11.99 -21.73
N THR A 580 -5.96 11.67 -21.60
CA THR A 580 -6.97 12.56 -21.02
C THR A 580 -6.88 12.58 -19.49
N ARG A 581 -7.64 13.49 -18.86
CA ARG A 581 -7.85 13.55 -17.40
C ARG A 581 -8.36 12.24 -16.76
N THR A 582 -8.83 11.28 -17.56
CA THR A 582 -9.30 9.96 -17.10
C THR A 582 -8.36 8.81 -17.47
N GLY A 583 -7.15 9.11 -17.96
CA GLY A 583 -6.14 8.11 -18.31
C GLY A 583 -6.40 7.37 -19.61
N ARG A 584 -7.29 7.87 -20.48
CA ARG A 584 -7.58 7.29 -21.79
C ARG A 584 -6.70 7.92 -22.87
N ALA A 585 -6.42 7.20 -23.94
CA ALA A 585 -5.76 7.78 -25.11
C ALA A 585 -6.56 9.00 -25.62
N PHE A 586 -5.84 10.10 -25.89
CA PHE A 586 -6.48 11.31 -26.39
C PHE A 586 -6.94 11.13 -27.84
N PHE A 587 -6.03 10.71 -28.71
CA PHE A 587 -6.31 10.37 -30.10
C PHE A 587 -6.71 8.89 -30.22
N ALA A 588 -7.72 8.60 -31.03
CA ALA A 588 -8.09 7.22 -31.35
C ALA A 588 -7.11 6.60 -32.36
N ASP A 589 -6.52 7.43 -33.23
CA ASP A 589 -5.51 7.03 -34.20
C ASP A 589 -4.11 7.15 -33.58
N ALA A 590 -3.44 6.00 -33.41
CA ALA A 590 -2.09 5.92 -32.86
C ALA A 590 -1.03 6.55 -33.77
N ALA A 591 -1.25 6.59 -35.09
CA ALA A 591 -0.32 7.22 -36.02
C ALA A 591 -0.36 8.75 -35.89
N LEU A 592 -1.56 9.33 -35.76
CA LEU A 592 -1.72 10.75 -35.47
C LEU A 592 -1.12 11.12 -34.11
N GLU A 593 -1.35 10.32 -33.06
CA GLU A 593 -0.70 10.52 -31.76
C GLU A 593 0.83 10.55 -31.88
N ALA A 594 1.41 9.57 -32.58
CA ALA A 594 2.85 9.48 -32.78
C ALA A 594 3.40 10.69 -33.56
N GLN A 595 2.68 11.19 -34.57
CA GLN A 595 3.08 12.40 -35.30
C GLN A 595 3.07 13.64 -34.39
N VAL A 596 2.03 13.81 -33.57
CA VAL A 596 1.94 14.93 -32.61
C VAL A 596 3.07 14.85 -31.58
N VAL A 597 3.30 13.67 -30.98
CA VAL A 597 4.42 13.44 -30.04
C VAL A 597 5.76 13.74 -30.71
N GLY A 598 5.93 13.33 -31.98
CA GLY A 598 7.14 13.61 -32.77
C GLY A 598 7.39 15.10 -32.98
N ARG A 599 6.35 15.88 -33.34
CA ARG A 599 6.45 17.35 -33.47
C ARG A 599 6.83 18.02 -32.15
N ILE A 600 6.22 17.59 -31.05
CA ILE A 600 6.58 18.11 -29.72
C ILE A 600 8.02 17.75 -29.37
N GLY A 601 8.46 16.51 -29.62
CA GLY A 601 9.86 16.10 -29.40
C GLY A 601 10.87 16.90 -30.24
N ALA A 602 10.52 17.22 -31.49
CA ALA A 602 11.32 18.10 -32.33
C ALA A 602 11.37 19.54 -31.78
N ALA A 603 10.23 20.09 -31.33
CA ALA A 603 10.17 21.40 -30.69
C ALA A 603 11.01 21.47 -29.40
N VAL A 604 10.95 20.43 -28.55
CA VAL A 604 11.79 20.33 -27.33
C VAL A 604 13.28 20.32 -27.68
N THR A 605 13.64 19.69 -28.80
CA THR A 605 15.01 19.67 -29.34
C THR A 605 15.43 21.05 -29.86
N GLY A 606 14.58 21.71 -30.66
CA GLY A 606 14.81 23.05 -31.20
C GLY A 606 15.02 24.10 -30.11
N ALA A 607 14.15 24.08 -29.08
CA ALA A 607 14.25 24.93 -27.90
C ALA A 607 15.42 24.58 -26.95
N ARG A 608 16.18 23.51 -27.24
CA ARG A 608 17.32 22.97 -26.46
C ARG A 608 16.98 22.58 -25.03
N LEU A 609 15.73 22.20 -24.78
CA LEU A 609 15.29 21.90 -23.42
C LEU A 609 15.91 20.63 -22.87
N TRP A 610 16.14 19.59 -23.69
CA TRP A 610 16.74 18.34 -23.20
C TRP A 610 18.02 18.54 -22.38
N ASP A 611 18.88 19.45 -22.84
CA ASP A 611 20.16 19.72 -22.20
C ASP A 611 20.04 20.76 -21.08
N GLU A 612 19.22 21.80 -21.27
CA GLU A 612 19.01 22.87 -20.28
C GLU A 612 18.44 22.36 -18.95
N ILE A 613 17.46 21.46 -19.02
CA ILE A 613 16.83 20.83 -17.84
C ILE A 613 17.37 19.43 -17.55
N ALA A 614 18.43 19.01 -18.26
CA ALA A 614 19.17 17.75 -18.08
C ALA A 614 18.26 16.51 -18.01
N THR A 615 17.50 16.26 -19.08
CA THR A 615 16.51 15.19 -19.14
C THR A 615 16.45 14.49 -20.50
N ASP A 616 15.99 13.25 -20.50
CA ASP A 616 15.65 12.44 -21.67
C ASP A 616 14.13 12.18 -21.81
N TRP A 617 13.33 12.71 -20.88
CA TRP A 617 11.87 12.73 -20.95
C TRP A 617 11.27 13.94 -20.22
N LEU A 618 10.03 14.27 -20.54
CA LEU A 618 9.25 15.28 -19.83
C LEU A 618 7.75 14.95 -19.84
N LEU A 619 7.05 15.53 -18.87
CA LEU A 619 5.59 15.50 -18.78
C LEU A 619 5.03 16.93 -18.86
N LEU A 620 4.23 17.20 -19.88
CA LEU A 620 3.47 18.45 -20.03
C LEU A 620 2.01 18.26 -19.61
N ASP A 621 1.45 19.31 -19.03
CA ASP A 621 0.01 19.50 -18.86
C ASP A 621 -0.44 20.58 -19.83
N ALA A 622 -1.42 20.26 -20.68
CA ALA A 622 -1.84 21.10 -21.79
C ALA A 622 -3.34 21.03 -22.04
N GLU A 623 -3.86 22.04 -22.71
CA GLU A 623 -5.19 22.01 -23.32
C GLU A 623 -5.05 21.77 -24.83
N ILE A 624 -5.75 20.77 -25.37
CA ILE A 624 -5.76 20.49 -26.81
C ILE A 624 -7.08 20.96 -27.42
N MET A 625 -7.00 21.73 -28.51
CA MET A 625 -8.11 22.33 -29.25
C MET A 625 -8.13 21.84 -30.70
N PRO A 626 -9.31 21.78 -31.35
CA PRO A 626 -10.61 22.27 -30.87
C PRO A 626 -11.32 21.33 -29.90
N TRP A 627 -12.28 21.89 -29.16
CA TRP A 627 -13.19 21.10 -28.34
C TRP A 627 -14.00 20.07 -29.17
N SER A 628 -14.39 20.45 -30.40
CA SER A 628 -15.06 19.55 -31.35
C SER A 628 -14.25 18.32 -31.70
N GLY A 629 -12.92 18.35 -31.59
CA GLY A 629 -12.05 17.20 -31.87
C GLY A 629 -12.30 16.01 -30.94
N LYS A 630 -12.76 16.24 -29.71
CA LYS A 630 -13.07 15.18 -28.72
C LYS A 630 -14.55 15.10 -28.35
N ALA A 631 -15.30 16.19 -28.44
CA ALA A 631 -16.65 16.29 -27.91
C ALA A 631 -17.79 16.15 -28.95
N GLN A 632 -17.54 15.59 -30.15
CA GLN A 632 -18.54 15.53 -31.22
C GLN A 632 -19.89 14.92 -30.80
N ASP A 633 -19.88 13.80 -30.07
CA ASP A 633 -21.13 13.16 -29.63
C ASP A 633 -21.93 14.04 -28.67
N LEU A 634 -21.23 14.73 -27.76
CA LEU A 634 -21.83 15.63 -26.79
C LEU A 634 -22.41 16.87 -27.49
N LEU A 635 -21.68 17.43 -28.46
CA LEU A 635 -22.14 18.53 -29.31
C LEU A 635 -23.41 18.15 -30.07
N ARG A 636 -23.44 16.97 -30.69
CA ARG A 636 -24.58 16.48 -31.49
C ARG A 636 -25.82 16.17 -30.65
N ARG A 637 -25.64 15.60 -29.46
CA ARG A 637 -26.77 15.11 -28.64
C ARG A 637 -27.31 16.11 -27.63
N GLN A 638 -26.49 17.06 -27.17
CA GLN A 638 -26.86 17.98 -26.09
C GLN A 638 -26.80 19.44 -26.56
N TYR A 639 -25.62 19.95 -26.88
CA TYR A 639 -25.42 21.40 -27.07
C TYR A 639 -26.13 21.98 -28.31
N ARG A 640 -25.93 21.36 -29.49
CA ARG A 640 -26.55 21.85 -30.73
C ARG A 640 -28.07 21.76 -30.69
N PRO A 641 -28.69 20.64 -30.27
CA PRO A 641 -30.14 20.57 -30.14
C PRO A 641 -30.72 21.66 -29.23
N THR A 642 -30.09 21.95 -28.08
CA THR A 642 -30.56 23.00 -27.17
C THR A 642 -30.53 24.38 -27.83
N ALA A 643 -29.43 24.75 -28.48
CA ALA A 643 -29.31 26.04 -29.14
C ALA A 643 -30.30 26.19 -30.32
N ILE A 644 -30.45 25.14 -31.13
CA ILE A 644 -31.34 25.13 -32.32
C ILE A 644 -32.81 25.20 -31.90
N ALA A 645 -33.22 24.46 -30.86
CA ALA A 645 -34.62 24.43 -30.43
C ALA A 645 -35.08 25.73 -29.75
N ALA A 646 -34.19 26.38 -28.98
CA ALA A 646 -34.55 27.56 -28.19
C ALA A 646 -34.94 28.76 -29.08
N GLN A 647 -34.22 29.00 -30.17
CA GLN A 647 -34.43 30.19 -31.00
C GLN A 647 -35.77 30.20 -31.73
N ALA A 648 -36.11 29.12 -32.44
CA ALA A 648 -37.35 29.05 -33.22
C ALA A 648 -38.59 29.08 -32.32
N SER A 649 -38.51 28.49 -31.12
CA SER A 649 -39.59 28.55 -30.12
C SER A 649 -39.89 29.99 -29.68
N ALA A 650 -38.85 30.75 -29.34
CA ALA A 650 -38.99 32.16 -28.97
C ALA A 650 -39.53 33.01 -30.13
N GLN A 651 -39.04 32.79 -31.36
CA GLN A 651 -39.50 33.50 -32.55
C GLN A 651 -40.98 33.20 -32.89
N ALA A 652 -41.41 31.94 -32.74
CA ALA A 652 -42.80 31.56 -32.95
C ALA A 652 -43.76 32.26 -31.98
N LEU A 653 -43.36 32.40 -30.71
CA LEU A 653 -44.14 33.14 -29.71
C LEU A 653 -44.21 34.64 -30.05
N ILE A 654 -43.10 35.25 -30.47
CA ILE A 654 -43.08 36.66 -30.90
C ILE A 654 -44.01 36.86 -32.10
N ALA A 655 -43.95 35.96 -33.09
CA ALA A 655 -44.81 36.00 -34.27
C ALA A 655 -46.30 35.85 -33.91
N ALA A 656 -46.65 34.89 -33.06
CA ALA A 656 -48.03 34.67 -32.64
C ALA A 656 -48.62 35.89 -31.89
N ILE A 657 -47.84 36.57 -31.06
CA ILE A 657 -48.28 37.81 -30.37
C ILE A 657 -48.45 38.96 -31.38
N ALA A 658 -47.53 39.08 -32.34
CA ALA A 658 -47.63 40.08 -33.40
C ALA A 658 -48.87 39.86 -34.28
N ASP A 659 -49.17 38.62 -34.67
CA ASP A 659 -50.36 38.25 -35.44
C ASP A 659 -51.67 38.53 -34.69
N ALA A 660 -51.64 38.50 -33.35
CA ALA A 660 -52.76 38.86 -32.49
C ALA A 660 -52.95 40.39 -32.31
N GLY A 661 -52.18 41.23 -33.00
CA GLY A 661 -52.26 42.69 -32.92
C GLY A 661 -51.51 43.32 -31.75
N ASP A 662 -50.55 42.61 -31.16
CA ASP A 662 -49.69 43.05 -30.04
C ASP A 662 -50.46 43.59 -28.81
N PRO A 663 -51.35 42.78 -28.20
CA PRO A 663 -52.13 43.20 -27.04
C PRO A 663 -51.23 43.70 -25.89
N GLU A 664 -51.67 44.75 -25.20
CA GLU A 664 -50.90 45.37 -24.11
C GLU A 664 -50.53 44.37 -23.01
N ASP A 665 -51.45 43.47 -22.64
CA ASP A 665 -51.26 42.42 -21.63
C ASP A 665 -50.18 41.38 -22.03
N LEU A 666 -49.81 41.29 -23.31
CA LEU A 666 -48.81 40.34 -23.82
C LEU A 666 -47.45 40.97 -24.12
N ARG A 667 -47.30 42.30 -24.00
CA ARG A 667 -46.03 42.99 -24.30
C ARG A 667 -44.87 42.48 -23.45
N ALA A 668 -45.11 42.21 -22.16
CA ALA A 668 -44.09 41.67 -21.26
C ALA A 668 -43.62 40.27 -21.68
N LEU A 669 -44.56 39.43 -22.16
CA LEU A 669 -44.25 38.09 -22.66
C LEU A 669 -43.44 38.16 -23.96
N ARG A 670 -43.81 39.06 -24.88
CA ARG A 670 -43.06 39.32 -26.12
C ARG A 670 -41.65 39.82 -25.83
N ALA A 671 -41.49 40.77 -24.91
CA ALA A 671 -40.18 41.29 -24.52
C ALA A 671 -39.29 40.19 -23.95
N ARG A 672 -39.84 39.33 -23.08
CA ARG A 672 -39.13 38.15 -22.55
C ARG A 672 -38.74 37.19 -23.66
N ALA A 673 -39.64 36.88 -24.59
CA ALA A 673 -39.33 36.02 -25.74
C ALA A 673 -38.22 36.59 -26.62
N GLY A 674 -38.17 37.92 -26.80
CA GLY A 674 -37.07 38.61 -27.48
C GLY A 674 -35.72 38.33 -26.82
N ILE A 675 -35.63 38.53 -25.50
CA ILE A 675 -34.41 38.26 -24.72
C ILE A 675 -33.99 36.78 -24.86
N GLN A 676 -34.93 35.85 -24.80
CA GLN A 676 -34.64 34.41 -24.94
C GLN A 676 -34.12 34.06 -26.34
N SER A 677 -34.64 34.72 -27.38
CA SER A 677 -34.15 34.55 -28.76
C SER A 677 -32.70 35.02 -28.88
N ASP A 678 -32.39 36.21 -28.36
CA ASP A 678 -31.04 36.79 -28.39
C ASP A 678 -30.04 35.93 -27.60
N ASN A 679 -30.45 35.44 -26.43
CA ASN A 679 -29.68 34.52 -25.59
C ASN A 679 -29.37 33.20 -26.30
N ALA A 680 -30.35 32.61 -26.99
CA ALA A 680 -30.16 31.40 -27.78
C ALA A 680 -29.17 31.61 -28.93
N GLN A 681 -29.24 32.76 -29.61
CA GLN A 681 -28.27 33.12 -30.65
C GLN A 681 -26.87 33.34 -30.07
N ALA A 682 -26.74 33.98 -28.92
CA ALA A 682 -25.46 34.18 -28.23
C ALA A 682 -24.83 32.83 -27.85
N MET A 683 -25.63 31.90 -27.32
CA MET A 683 -25.19 30.53 -27.03
C MET A 683 -24.72 29.81 -28.31
N ALA A 684 -25.46 29.93 -29.42
CA ALA A 684 -25.09 29.32 -30.69
C ALA A 684 -23.79 29.88 -31.27
N ARG A 685 -23.61 31.21 -31.25
CA ARG A 685 -22.37 31.88 -31.70
C ARG A 685 -21.16 31.41 -30.87
N THR A 686 -21.33 31.37 -29.54
CA THR A 686 -20.29 30.91 -28.61
C THR A 686 -19.93 29.45 -28.85
N LEU A 687 -20.93 28.59 -29.09
CA LEU A 687 -20.73 27.17 -29.38
C LEU A 687 -19.90 26.95 -30.65
N GLU A 688 -20.27 27.61 -31.75
CA GLU A 688 -19.57 27.45 -33.03
C GLU A 688 -18.16 28.05 -33.00
N GLY A 689 -17.90 29.08 -32.17
CA GLY A 689 -16.55 29.62 -31.97
C GLY A 689 -15.52 28.61 -31.43
N TYR A 690 -15.97 27.54 -30.75
CA TYR A 690 -15.11 26.48 -30.24
C TYR A 690 -15.05 25.23 -31.13
N CYS A 691 -15.68 25.27 -32.31
CA CYS A 691 -15.84 24.12 -33.19
C CYS A 691 -15.22 24.37 -34.57
N TRP A 692 -14.21 23.58 -34.92
CA TRP A 692 -13.74 23.44 -36.30
C TRP A 692 -13.39 21.99 -36.61
N GLN A 693 -13.23 21.65 -37.89
CA GLN A 693 -12.79 20.32 -38.32
C GLN A 693 -11.28 20.21 -38.16
N ALA A 694 -10.82 19.12 -37.55
CA ALA A 694 -9.41 18.88 -37.26
C ALA A 694 -8.92 17.57 -37.92
N ASP A 695 -9.16 17.45 -39.23
CA ASP A 695 -8.83 16.24 -40.02
C ASP A 695 -7.33 16.12 -40.31
N ALA A 696 -6.61 17.24 -40.33
CA ALA A 696 -5.16 17.31 -40.52
C ALA A 696 -4.46 17.70 -39.22
N ILE A 697 -3.21 17.26 -39.03
CA ILE A 697 -2.41 17.55 -37.83
C ILE A 697 -2.27 19.06 -37.56
N ASP A 698 -2.14 19.88 -38.62
CA ASP A 698 -1.98 21.34 -38.51
C ASP A 698 -3.25 22.08 -38.06
N ALA A 699 -4.40 21.42 -38.07
CA ALA A 699 -5.64 22.00 -37.58
C ALA A 699 -5.80 21.92 -36.06
N TRP A 700 -4.93 21.16 -35.38
CA TRP A 700 -4.90 21.07 -33.93
C TRP A 700 -4.09 22.22 -33.32
N GLN A 701 -4.49 22.65 -32.13
CA GLN A 701 -3.71 23.59 -31.32
C GLN A 701 -3.51 23.00 -29.92
N ILE A 702 -2.29 23.08 -29.41
CA ILE A 702 -1.91 22.54 -28.11
C ILE A 702 -1.33 23.68 -27.29
N ALA A 703 -2.00 24.03 -26.20
CA ALA A 703 -1.56 25.08 -25.28
C ALA A 703 -1.04 24.45 -23.98
N PRO A 704 0.28 24.17 -23.88
CA PRO A 704 0.86 23.71 -22.63
C PRO A 704 0.86 24.84 -21.60
N PHE A 705 0.53 24.50 -20.35
CA PHE A 705 0.53 25.45 -19.24
C PHE A 705 1.32 24.96 -18.01
N HIS A 706 1.69 23.68 -17.94
CA HIS A 706 2.66 23.20 -16.95
C HIS A 706 3.67 22.25 -17.58
N LEU A 707 4.93 22.40 -17.16
CA LEU A 707 5.97 21.38 -17.30
C LEU A 707 6.11 20.71 -15.93
N LEU A 708 5.50 19.53 -15.75
CA LEU A 708 5.26 18.96 -14.42
C LEU A 708 6.46 18.19 -13.86
N ALA A 709 7.10 17.37 -14.69
CA ALA A 709 8.19 16.51 -14.25
C ALA A 709 9.17 16.18 -15.38
N THR A 710 10.41 15.93 -14.97
CA THR A 710 11.56 15.55 -15.79
C THR A 710 12.41 14.54 -15.01
N GLU A 711 13.51 14.05 -15.59
CA GLU A 711 14.37 13.12 -14.87
C GLU A 711 14.87 13.71 -13.55
N GLY A 712 14.66 12.96 -12.46
CA GLY A 712 15.07 13.35 -11.11
C GLY A 712 14.35 14.56 -10.49
N ARG A 713 13.42 15.23 -11.19
CA ARG A 713 12.79 16.47 -10.70
C ARG A 713 11.28 16.52 -10.94
N VAL A 714 10.54 16.91 -9.90
CA VAL A 714 9.18 17.44 -10.04
C VAL A 714 9.31 18.96 -10.05
N LEU A 715 8.84 19.61 -11.11
CA LEU A 715 9.08 21.03 -11.36
C LEU A 715 8.05 21.95 -10.73
N THR A 716 7.19 21.42 -9.87
CA THR A 716 6.23 22.17 -9.04
C THR A 716 6.90 22.97 -7.91
N THR A 717 8.23 23.10 -7.95
CA THR A 717 9.01 24.01 -7.09
C THR A 717 9.32 25.32 -7.80
N GLN A 718 9.18 25.36 -9.13
CA GLN A 718 9.26 26.58 -9.91
C GLN A 718 7.92 27.33 -9.85
N PRO A 719 7.93 28.67 -9.90
CA PRO A 719 6.71 29.46 -9.97
C PRO A 719 6.03 29.36 -11.34
N HIS A 720 4.75 29.70 -11.42
CA HIS A 720 3.96 29.62 -12.65
C HIS A 720 4.48 30.52 -13.76
N HIS A 721 4.98 31.74 -13.47
CA HIS A 721 5.58 32.58 -14.51
C HIS A 721 6.78 31.90 -15.19
N TRP A 722 7.60 31.16 -14.43
CA TRP A 722 8.70 30.37 -15.01
C TRP A 722 8.19 29.29 -15.98
N HIS A 723 7.09 28.61 -15.63
CA HIS A 723 6.46 27.65 -16.55
C HIS A 723 5.98 28.35 -17.82
N MET A 724 5.34 29.52 -17.71
CA MET A 724 4.87 30.26 -18.88
C MET A 724 6.01 30.72 -19.79
N GLU A 725 7.08 31.26 -19.24
CA GLU A 725 8.27 31.69 -20.00
C GLU A 725 8.94 30.50 -20.72
N MET A 726 9.09 29.38 -20.01
CA MET A 726 9.67 28.16 -20.57
C MET A 726 8.82 27.58 -21.71
N LEU A 727 7.51 27.53 -21.50
CA LEU A 727 6.57 26.97 -22.47
C LEU A 727 6.36 27.91 -23.66
N ALA A 728 6.45 29.23 -23.48
CA ALA A 728 6.42 30.18 -24.59
C ALA A 728 7.60 29.97 -25.57
N ARG A 729 8.80 29.68 -25.05
CA ARG A 729 9.95 29.29 -25.89
C ARG A 729 9.67 28.03 -26.68
N LEU A 730 9.13 27.00 -26.03
CA LEU A 730 8.75 25.75 -26.69
C LEU A 730 7.69 25.98 -27.78
N CYS A 731 6.69 26.82 -27.51
CA CYS A 731 5.65 27.14 -28.48
C CYS A 731 6.17 27.92 -29.70
N GLY A 732 7.32 28.59 -29.58
CA GLY A 732 7.97 29.28 -30.70
C GLY A 732 8.55 28.33 -31.76
N GLU A 733 8.72 27.04 -31.46
CA GLU A 733 9.39 26.07 -32.33
C GLU A 733 8.44 25.35 -33.30
N ASP A 734 7.13 25.29 -32.99
CA ASP A 734 6.17 24.58 -33.83
C ASP A 734 4.77 25.25 -33.81
N PRO A 735 4.15 25.55 -34.97
CA PRO A 735 2.83 26.19 -35.05
C PRO A 735 1.67 25.44 -34.39
N ILE A 736 1.79 24.11 -34.18
CA ILE A 736 0.77 23.34 -33.45
C ILE A 736 0.72 23.73 -31.97
N LEU A 737 1.81 24.32 -31.45
CA LEU A 737 1.94 24.75 -30.07
C LEU A 737 1.55 26.22 -29.93
N ARG A 738 0.65 26.51 -29.01
CA ARG A 738 0.11 27.84 -28.77
C ARG A 738 0.53 28.34 -27.39
N ALA A 739 1.26 29.45 -27.36
CA ALA A 739 1.56 30.12 -26.11
C ALA A 739 0.28 30.68 -25.47
N THR A 740 0.15 30.51 -24.15
CA THR A 740 -0.98 31.02 -23.36
C THR A 740 -0.75 32.49 -23.04
N GLY A 741 -1.75 33.36 -23.16
CA GLY A 741 -1.68 34.73 -22.63
C GLY A 741 -1.67 34.72 -21.09
N TRP A 742 -0.78 35.48 -20.45
CA TRP A 742 -0.68 35.51 -18.99
C TRP A 742 -0.17 36.84 -18.44
N GLN A 743 -0.49 37.13 -17.18
CA GLN A 743 0.00 38.28 -16.41
C GLN A 743 0.20 37.91 -14.93
N VAL A 744 1.26 38.43 -14.29
CA VAL A 744 1.44 38.36 -12.83
C VAL A 744 0.85 39.61 -12.19
N ILE A 745 0.06 39.40 -11.15
CA ILE A 745 -0.85 40.38 -10.57
C ILE A 745 -0.71 40.39 -9.06
N ASP A 746 -0.60 41.57 -8.46
CA ASP A 746 -0.82 41.69 -7.02
C ASP A 746 -2.33 41.68 -6.74
N PRO A 747 -2.88 40.62 -6.12
CA PRO A 747 -4.31 40.55 -5.87
C PRO A 747 -4.77 41.62 -4.88
N ALA A 748 -3.90 42.37 -4.20
CA ALA A 748 -4.29 43.51 -3.35
C ALA A 748 -4.27 44.87 -4.10
N SER A 749 -3.66 44.95 -5.27
CA SER A 749 -3.55 46.19 -6.06
C SER A 749 -4.88 46.50 -6.78
N ALA A 750 -5.43 47.69 -6.56
CA ALA A 750 -6.64 48.14 -7.25
C ALA A 750 -6.40 48.35 -8.76
N ALA A 751 -5.23 48.87 -9.13
CA ALA A 751 -4.86 49.10 -10.52
C ALA A 751 -4.69 47.78 -11.28
N ASP A 752 -4.06 46.77 -10.67
CA ASP A 752 -3.87 45.47 -11.31
C ASP A 752 -5.21 44.76 -11.49
N ARG A 753 -6.10 44.84 -10.50
CA ARG A 753 -7.47 44.29 -10.59
C ARG A 753 -8.24 44.93 -11.75
N GLU A 754 -8.19 46.25 -11.89
CA GLU A 754 -8.84 46.96 -13.00
C GLU A 754 -8.27 46.53 -14.36
N ALA A 755 -6.93 46.41 -14.46
CA ALA A 755 -6.26 45.96 -15.68
C ALA A 755 -6.66 44.54 -16.08
N VAL A 756 -6.71 43.60 -15.12
CA VAL A 756 -7.14 42.22 -15.34
C VAL A 756 -8.60 42.14 -15.74
N THR A 757 -9.47 42.91 -15.10
CA THR A 757 -10.89 42.95 -15.45
C THR A 757 -11.07 43.44 -16.88
N GLY A 758 -10.41 44.54 -17.27
CA GLY A 758 -10.46 45.03 -18.65
C GLY A 758 -9.86 44.04 -19.67
N TRP A 759 -8.85 43.26 -19.28
CA TRP A 759 -8.33 42.18 -20.13
C TRP A 759 -9.32 41.02 -20.27
N TRP A 760 -9.95 40.60 -19.16
CA TRP A 760 -10.95 39.54 -19.13
C TRP A 760 -12.18 39.89 -19.96
N GLU A 761 -12.68 41.13 -19.87
CA GLU A 761 -13.81 41.61 -20.66
C GLU A 761 -13.51 41.56 -22.16
N ARG A 762 -12.33 42.04 -22.58
CA ARG A 762 -11.92 41.96 -24.00
C ARG A 762 -11.78 40.50 -24.47
N HIS A 763 -11.06 39.68 -23.70
CA HIS A 763 -10.82 38.29 -24.05
C HIS A 763 -12.13 37.49 -24.18
N THR A 764 -13.06 37.67 -23.27
CA THR A 764 -14.35 36.97 -23.30
C THR A 764 -15.30 37.51 -24.38
N ALA A 765 -15.24 38.81 -24.69
CA ALA A 765 -15.98 39.41 -25.81
C ALA A 765 -15.47 38.92 -27.18
N GLU A 766 -14.18 38.61 -27.30
CA GLU A 766 -13.57 38.00 -28.49
C GLU A 766 -13.84 36.50 -28.62
N GLY A 767 -14.58 35.91 -27.67
CA GLY A 767 -14.99 34.50 -27.69
C GLY A 767 -14.10 33.57 -26.87
N GLY A 768 -13.18 34.09 -26.04
CA GLY A 768 -12.44 33.30 -25.07
C GLY A 768 -13.34 32.78 -23.93
N GLU A 769 -13.00 31.61 -23.36
CA GLU A 769 -13.80 31.03 -22.28
C GLU A 769 -13.71 31.87 -20.99
N GLY A 770 -12.57 32.49 -20.72
CA GLY A 770 -12.31 33.21 -19.47
C GLY A 770 -10.88 32.99 -19.00
N PHE A 771 -10.63 33.07 -17.69
CA PHE A 771 -9.29 32.95 -17.11
C PHE A 771 -9.17 31.82 -16.08
N VAL A 772 -7.94 31.41 -15.82
CA VAL A 772 -7.54 30.61 -14.67
C VAL A 772 -6.59 31.44 -13.81
N ILE A 773 -6.93 31.63 -12.54
CA ILE A 773 -6.14 32.39 -11.58
C ILE A 773 -5.47 31.43 -10.61
N LYS A 774 -4.14 31.48 -10.54
CA LYS A 774 -3.29 30.58 -9.73
C LYS A 774 -2.35 31.41 -8.86
N PRO A 775 -1.96 30.96 -7.66
CA PRO A 775 -0.84 31.59 -6.95
C PRO A 775 0.42 31.52 -7.83
N ASP A 776 1.27 32.56 -7.84
CA ASP A 776 2.48 32.51 -8.68
C ASP A 776 3.42 31.39 -8.20
N ALA A 777 3.62 31.23 -6.90
CA ALA A 777 4.21 30.00 -6.37
C ALA A 777 3.30 28.80 -6.62
N PHE A 778 3.84 27.70 -7.14
CA PHE A 778 3.03 26.53 -7.55
C PHE A 778 2.27 25.87 -6.38
N VAL A 779 2.88 25.84 -5.18
CA VAL A 779 2.30 25.27 -3.97
C VAL A 779 2.38 26.30 -2.85
N VAL A 780 1.22 26.73 -2.36
CA VAL A 780 1.12 27.74 -1.29
C VAL A 780 0.30 27.21 -0.12
N HIS A 781 0.80 27.40 1.09
CA HIS A 781 0.14 27.01 2.32
C HIS A 781 -0.26 28.24 3.14
N ASP A 782 -1.53 28.27 3.57
CA ASP A 782 -2.04 29.19 4.58
C ASP A 782 -2.12 28.42 5.92
N GLY A 783 -1.08 28.58 6.74
CA GLY A 783 -0.88 27.78 7.95
C GLY A 783 -0.79 26.27 7.64
N LYS A 784 -1.81 25.50 8.05
CA LYS A 784 -1.90 24.05 7.77
C LYS A 784 -2.73 23.72 6.52
N ARG A 785 -3.41 24.69 5.93
CA ARG A 785 -4.31 24.51 4.78
C ARG A 785 -3.54 24.75 3.49
N LEU A 786 -3.81 23.93 2.47
CA LEU A 786 -3.31 24.20 1.13
C LEU A 786 -4.23 25.21 0.46
N LEU A 787 -3.67 26.28 -0.10
CA LEU A 787 -4.43 27.27 -0.88
C LEU A 787 -4.94 26.60 -2.17
N GLN A 788 -6.04 27.10 -2.74
CA GLN A 788 -6.53 26.54 -4.00
C GLN A 788 -5.45 26.72 -5.09
N PRO A 789 -5.07 25.66 -5.81
CA PRO A 789 -4.00 25.74 -6.81
C PRO A 789 -4.43 26.52 -8.06
N ALA A 790 -5.73 26.57 -8.33
CA ALA A 790 -6.30 27.28 -9.46
C ALA A 790 -7.80 27.55 -9.23
N MET A 791 -8.27 28.73 -9.66
CA MET A 791 -9.69 29.07 -9.78
C MET A 791 -10.00 29.51 -11.21
N LYS A 792 -10.99 28.88 -11.84
CA LYS A 792 -11.49 29.32 -13.16
C LYS A 792 -12.46 30.49 -13.01
N VAL A 793 -12.39 31.48 -13.88
CA VAL A 793 -13.31 32.62 -13.93
C VAL A 793 -13.82 32.73 -15.36
N ARG A 794 -15.02 32.20 -15.61
CA ARG A 794 -15.54 32.03 -16.97
C ARG A 794 -16.40 33.21 -17.42
N GLY A 795 -16.30 33.54 -18.69
CA GLY A 795 -17.04 34.59 -19.36
C GLY A 795 -18.55 34.36 -19.36
N ARG A 796 -19.29 35.46 -19.43
CA ARG A 796 -20.76 35.45 -19.38
C ARG A 796 -21.37 34.59 -20.48
N ASP A 797 -20.90 34.73 -21.71
CA ASP A 797 -21.47 33.99 -22.85
C ASP A 797 -21.05 32.51 -22.85
N TYR A 798 -19.82 32.21 -22.41
CA TYR A 798 -19.41 30.82 -22.18
C TYR A 798 -20.34 30.09 -21.22
N LEU A 799 -20.70 30.73 -20.10
CA LEU A 799 -21.56 30.11 -19.08
C LEU A 799 -22.96 29.76 -19.59
N ARG A 800 -23.41 30.28 -20.74
CA ARG A 800 -24.64 29.83 -21.42
C ARG A 800 -24.56 28.37 -21.86
N LEU A 801 -23.36 27.91 -22.22
CA LEU A 801 -23.10 26.50 -22.55
C LEU A 801 -23.26 25.59 -21.31
N VAL A 802 -22.99 26.13 -20.12
CA VAL A 802 -22.97 25.35 -18.87
C VAL A 802 -24.30 25.39 -18.13
N TYR A 803 -24.90 26.58 -18.01
CA TYR A 803 -26.11 26.82 -17.21
C TYR A 803 -27.38 26.98 -18.07
N GLY A 804 -27.24 26.97 -19.39
CA GLY A 804 -28.33 27.17 -20.35
C GLY A 804 -28.39 28.62 -20.87
N PRO A 805 -29.10 28.85 -21.99
CA PRO A 805 -29.09 30.14 -22.70
C PRO A 805 -29.59 31.28 -21.82
N ASP A 806 -30.56 31.02 -20.94
CA ASP A 806 -31.25 32.02 -20.12
C ASP A 806 -30.72 32.13 -18.69
N TYR A 807 -29.53 31.60 -18.38
CA TYR A 807 -29.05 31.54 -17.01
C TYR A 807 -28.83 32.93 -16.37
N ASP A 808 -28.60 33.94 -17.20
CA ASP A 808 -28.28 35.30 -16.80
C ASP A 808 -29.52 36.21 -16.66
N LEU A 809 -30.73 35.65 -16.77
CA LEU A 809 -31.96 36.36 -16.39
C LEU A 809 -31.93 36.68 -14.88
N PRO A 810 -32.46 37.84 -14.43
CA PRO A 810 -32.36 38.26 -13.02
C PRO A 810 -32.83 37.20 -12.01
N ASP A 811 -34.01 36.61 -12.23
CA ASP A 811 -34.58 35.57 -11.35
C ASP A 811 -33.77 34.26 -11.36
N HIS A 812 -32.99 34.03 -12.41
CA HIS A 812 -32.12 32.86 -12.54
C HIS A 812 -30.79 33.12 -11.84
N LEU A 813 -30.16 34.28 -12.05
CA LEU A 813 -28.90 34.66 -11.41
C LEU A 813 -29.00 34.67 -9.89
N VAL A 814 -30.09 35.21 -9.32
CA VAL A 814 -30.31 35.22 -7.87
C VAL A 814 -30.23 33.79 -7.31
N ARG A 815 -30.92 32.83 -7.95
CA ARG A 815 -30.89 31.42 -7.54
C ARG A 815 -29.53 30.76 -7.76
N LEU A 816 -28.83 31.10 -8.84
CA LEU A 816 -27.53 30.50 -9.18
C LEU A 816 -26.37 31.04 -8.33
N ARG A 817 -26.51 32.25 -7.75
CA ARG A 817 -25.54 32.81 -6.80
C ARG A 817 -25.48 32.00 -5.49
N GLU A 818 -26.56 31.30 -5.13
CA GLU A 818 -26.63 30.39 -3.97
C GLU A 818 -26.00 29.01 -4.26
N ARG A 819 -24.74 28.99 -4.73
CA ARG A 819 -24.04 27.75 -5.10
C ARG A 819 -23.06 27.26 -4.03
N ALA A 820 -23.04 25.95 -3.80
CA ALA A 820 -22.15 25.31 -2.83
C ALA A 820 -20.78 24.95 -3.45
N LEU A 821 -19.76 25.73 -3.14
CA LEU A 821 -18.40 25.57 -3.69
C LEU A 821 -17.48 24.66 -2.85
N GLY A 822 -17.84 24.41 -1.59
CA GLY A 822 -16.98 23.75 -0.61
C GLY A 822 -16.54 22.35 -1.02
N ARG A 823 -17.48 21.53 -1.52
CA ARG A 823 -17.18 20.14 -1.93
C ARG A 823 -16.20 20.10 -3.11
N LYS A 824 -16.43 20.91 -4.14
CA LYS A 824 -15.56 21.02 -5.32
C LYS A 824 -14.15 21.49 -4.94
N SER A 825 -14.07 22.50 -4.07
CA SER A 825 -12.79 23.05 -3.60
C SER A 825 -11.99 22.03 -2.76
N ALA A 826 -12.66 21.26 -1.90
CA ALA A 826 -12.03 20.19 -1.12
C ALA A 826 -11.61 19.01 -2.01
N LEU A 827 -12.35 18.73 -3.08
CA LEU A 827 -11.99 17.72 -4.08
C LEU A 827 -10.72 18.13 -4.84
N ALA A 828 -10.70 19.36 -5.38
CA ALA A 828 -9.53 19.95 -6.06
C ALA A 828 -8.27 19.89 -5.18
N GLU A 829 -8.39 20.24 -3.90
CA GLU A 829 -7.28 20.18 -2.94
C GLU A 829 -6.75 18.75 -2.75
N ARG A 830 -7.64 17.76 -2.56
CA ARG A 830 -7.25 16.35 -2.36
C ARG A 830 -6.60 15.77 -3.61
N GLU A 831 -7.19 15.98 -4.77
CA GLU A 831 -6.68 15.49 -6.04
C GLU A 831 -5.34 16.13 -6.39
N PHE A 832 -5.16 17.43 -6.15
CA PHE A 832 -3.88 18.11 -6.38
C PHE A 832 -2.76 17.51 -5.51
N ARG A 833 -3.04 17.25 -4.22
CA ARG A 833 -2.08 16.58 -3.32
C ARG A 833 -1.73 15.18 -3.80
N LEU A 834 -2.69 14.40 -4.30
CA LEU A 834 -2.43 13.08 -4.88
C LEU A 834 -1.61 13.17 -6.16
N GLY A 835 -1.95 14.08 -7.06
CA GLY A 835 -1.24 14.30 -8.32
C GLY A 835 0.25 14.62 -8.10
N LEU A 836 0.54 15.53 -7.15
CA LEU A 836 1.92 15.87 -6.77
C LEU A 836 2.66 14.70 -6.11
N GLU A 837 1.99 13.95 -5.23
CA GLU A 837 2.56 12.79 -4.57
C GLU A 837 2.90 11.69 -5.59
N GLY A 838 2.03 11.45 -6.57
CA GLY A 838 2.26 10.48 -7.65
C GLY A 838 3.51 10.85 -8.48
N LEU A 839 3.63 12.11 -8.89
CA LEU A 839 4.82 12.62 -9.59
C LEU A 839 6.09 12.45 -8.76
N ALA A 840 6.05 12.81 -7.48
CA ALA A 840 7.20 12.68 -6.59
C ALA A 840 7.66 11.23 -6.43
N ARG A 841 6.71 10.29 -6.30
CA ARG A 841 7.01 8.85 -6.23
C ARG A 841 7.61 8.33 -7.53
N PHE A 842 7.05 8.75 -8.67
CA PHE A 842 7.55 8.33 -9.98
C PHE A 842 8.97 8.83 -10.23
N VAL A 843 9.24 10.10 -9.95
CA VAL A 843 10.57 10.71 -10.08
C VAL A 843 11.58 10.04 -9.13
N ALA A 844 11.16 9.67 -7.92
CA ALA A 844 11.98 8.95 -6.96
C ALA A 844 12.15 7.45 -7.26
N ARG A 845 11.68 6.97 -8.43
CA ARG A 845 11.74 5.56 -8.86
C ARG A 845 11.14 4.59 -7.82
N ARG A 846 10.05 5.01 -7.17
CA ARG A 846 9.24 4.12 -6.31
C ARG A 846 8.51 3.08 -7.18
N PRO A 847 8.11 1.93 -6.61
CA PRO A 847 7.34 0.92 -7.34
C PRO A 847 6.09 1.53 -8.00
N LEU A 848 5.75 1.09 -9.22
CA LEU A 848 4.69 1.71 -10.02
C LEU A 848 3.34 1.65 -9.31
N ARG A 849 3.05 0.58 -8.55
CA ARG A 849 1.86 0.50 -7.69
C ARG A 849 1.67 1.70 -6.74
N GLU A 850 2.77 2.27 -6.22
CA GLU A 850 2.70 3.43 -5.32
C GLU A 850 2.40 4.72 -6.09
N VAL A 851 2.85 4.82 -7.34
CA VAL A 851 2.50 5.91 -8.26
C VAL A 851 1.04 5.79 -8.67
N HIS A 852 0.62 4.59 -9.05
CA HIS A 852 -0.75 4.28 -9.44
C HIS A 852 -1.75 4.46 -8.32
N ALA A 853 -1.40 4.16 -7.07
CA ALA A 853 -2.26 4.47 -5.93
C ALA A 853 -2.67 5.96 -5.93
N CYS A 854 -1.75 6.86 -6.29
CA CYS A 854 -2.04 8.29 -6.40
C CYS A 854 -2.88 8.63 -7.63
N ALA A 855 -2.48 8.17 -8.83
CA ALA A 855 -3.21 8.45 -10.07
C ALA A 855 -4.63 7.87 -10.05
N LEU A 856 -4.79 6.60 -9.68
CA LEU A 856 -6.10 5.97 -9.50
C LEU A 856 -6.88 6.58 -8.34
N GLY A 857 -6.19 7.09 -7.32
CA GLY A 857 -6.81 7.88 -6.25
C GLY A 857 -7.47 9.15 -6.77
N VAL A 858 -6.84 9.88 -7.70
CA VAL A 858 -7.46 11.04 -8.38
C VAL A 858 -8.69 10.60 -9.17
N LEU A 859 -8.55 9.54 -9.99
CA LEU A 859 -9.67 9.03 -10.79
C LEU A 859 -10.84 8.55 -9.93
N ALA A 860 -10.54 7.95 -8.77
CA ALA A 860 -11.53 7.50 -7.80
C ALA A 860 -12.27 8.67 -7.15
N LEU A 861 -11.56 9.75 -6.81
CA LEU A 861 -12.15 10.97 -6.26
C LEU A 861 -13.05 11.69 -7.26
N GLU A 862 -12.71 11.68 -8.56
CA GLU A 862 -13.55 12.24 -9.62
C GLU A 862 -14.93 11.55 -9.75
N SER A 863 -15.09 10.33 -9.23
CA SER A 863 -16.41 9.67 -9.16
C SER A 863 -17.30 10.17 -8.01
N GLU A 864 -16.78 11.00 -7.09
CA GLU A 864 -17.61 11.60 -6.05
C GLU A 864 -18.63 12.58 -6.66
N PRO A 865 -19.91 12.50 -6.30
CA PRO A 865 -20.93 13.35 -6.89
C PRO A 865 -20.72 14.83 -6.51
N VAL A 866 -20.48 15.67 -7.52
CA VAL A 866 -20.36 17.12 -7.39
C VAL A 866 -21.20 17.79 -8.49
N ASP A 867 -21.57 19.05 -8.30
CA ASP A 867 -22.27 19.82 -9.34
C ASP A 867 -21.40 19.88 -10.61
N PRO A 868 -21.84 19.30 -11.74
CA PRO A 868 -21.04 19.22 -12.96
C PRO A 868 -20.85 20.57 -13.65
N ARG A 869 -21.61 21.60 -13.24
CA ARG A 869 -21.49 22.97 -13.76
C ARG A 869 -20.28 23.72 -13.18
N LEU A 870 -19.71 23.20 -12.08
CA LEU A 870 -18.64 23.81 -11.30
C LEU A 870 -17.23 23.50 -11.75
#